data_AF-A0A3S0VUE9-F1
#
_entry.id   AF-A0A3S0VUE9-F1
#
_cell.length_a   1.000
_cell.length_b   1.000
_cell.length_c   1.000
_cell.angle_alpha   90.00
_cell.angle_beta   90.00
_cell.angle_gamma   90.00
#
_symmetry.space_group_name_H-M   'P 1'
#
loop_
_entity.id
_entity.type
_entity.pdbx_description
1 polymer ?
#
loop_
_entity_poly.entity_id
_entity_poly.type
_entity_poly.pdbx_seq_one_letter_code
_entity_poly.pdbx_strand_id
1 'polypeptide(L)'
;MVHEKWLEEMNSKKMSRRSFLGASGKTAFATAISFTIPYSIENKKADASFTFTENPFTLGVASGDPLPDGVVLWTRLAPNPLAEDGLGGMTNINIPVHWEVAEDESFKKIVRSGTEVAAPELAHSVHAEVHGLGAGREYYYRFKAGNKMSLIGRTKTAPEYGSHIKNLTFAFVSCQSWTGGRYAAYKNLAEENVDFVVHLGDYTYEKRDTETLADFRINHALYKTSPDLRAAHAKFPFIVTFDDHEIENNWAKDVSQSDREESNERERFLALRAASFQAYYEHLPLRVRSKPQNGQILLYRKFTYGDLIEFNVMDTRQYRDDQASEGFPGGPLAPEASDPARTMVGSEQAEWLLKSLSQSRARWNVLAQQTIMAQFDYDTGEGISVNHDQWDGYRADRDRILKFIEYRRPSNPVVISGDWHSSWVNDLKKDFNNPHSKTLATEFVGTSISSGCGWKDDVEAALSVNPHIKFFNGDYRGYVRCQVTPKSWQSDYRVVSSASNPDATVSTLASFIVKNGKPGALRIGGVDVSNIVANTMFSGKPSPVSVTLSNGTAKAVEVDVSINVPKNWKSERVTIVLEPSGSSTVEVMVIPPAQIPVTEKLSLEVNAGKKTQVFGASLDFEAVSVPSGDTLLLALDSGSATSALLPSFSRLSPEDIWVAAKGYGWIGTAPSARDRNKLDELQRDFTLSRNTPTILRLAVPSGVHRIYILTGDASYASGNTVIRSEGRLLAESGGEFNPGQFKWIPFELDGGMEGREIDLEITGALKDGYWRIAALVMLP
;
A
#
# COMPACT_ATOMS: atom_id res chain seq x y z
N MET A 1 -16.91 9.76 26.95
CA MET A 1 -16.37 10.04 28.30
C MET A 1 -15.17 9.17 28.72
N VAL A 2 -14.74 8.18 27.94
CA VAL A 2 -13.44 7.48 28.12
C VAL A 2 -12.30 8.18 27.36
N HIS A 3 -12.61 9.24 26.62
CA HIS A 3 -11.77 9.83 25.58
C HIS A 3 -10.82 10.95 26.06
N GLU A 4 -11.12 11.62 27.18
CA GLU A 4 -10.30 12.74 27.69
C GLU A 4 -9.21 12.29 28.68
N LYS A 5 -9.41 11.15 29.35
CA LYS A 5 -8.51 10.65 30.41
C LYS A 5 -7.13 10.21 29.90
N TRP A 6 -7.06 9.72 28.65
CA TRP A 6 -5.81 9.21 28.06
C TRP A 6 -4.87 10.33 27.59
N LEU A 7 -5.43 11.48 27.17
CA LEU A 7 -4.66 12.67 26.75
C LEU A 7 -4.11 13.46 27.95
N GLU A 8 -4.79 13.43 29.11
CA GLU A 8 -4.27 14.00 30.35
C GLU A 8 -3.15 13.16 30.99
N GLU A 9 -3.16 11.83 30.82
CA GLU A 9 -2.13 10.94 31.36
C GLU A 9 -0.76 11.11 30.67
N MET A 10 -0.73 11.48 29.38
CA MET A 10 0.53 11.78 28.67
C MET A 10 1.17 13.11 29.10
N ASN A 11 0.38 14.08 29.60
CA ASN A 11 0.87 15.42 29.94
C ASN A 11 1.32 15.59 31.41
N SER A 12 1.08 14.61 32.29
CA SER A 12 1.28 14.79 33.74
C SER A 12 2.51 14.09 34.36
N LYS A 13 3.32 13.33 33.61
CA LYS A 13 4.51 12.67 34.19
C LYS A 13 5.79 13.51 34.07
N LYS A 14 5.95 14.50 34.95
CA LYS A 14 7.29 14.94 35.38
C LYS A 14 7.84 13.90 36.37
N MET A 15 8.64 12.95 35.89
CA MET A 15 9.39 12.06 36.77
C MET A 15 10.44 12.85 37.55
N SER A 16 10.35 12.83 38.88
CA SER A 16 11.41 13.36 39.74
C SER A 16 12.54 12.34 39.90
N ARG A 17 13.78 12.82 39.98
CA ARG A 17 15.04 12.06 40.11
C ARG A 17 15.13 11.05 41.29
N ARG A 18 14.12 10.95 42.16
CA ARG A 18 14.13 10.06 43.34
C ARG A 18 13.34 8.75 43.19
N SER A 19 12.65 8.53 42.07
CA SER A 19 11.86 7.29 41.85
C SER A 19 12.65 6.16 41.16
N PHE A 20 13.92 6.37 40.82
CA PHE A 20 14.72 5.48 39.95
C PHE A 20 15.51 4.38 40.69
N LEU A 21 15.41 4.26 42.02
CA LEU A 21 16.23 3.30 42.80
C LEU A 21 15.44 2.30 43.65
N GLY A 22 14.14 2.12 43.42
CA GLY A 22 13.27 1.34 44.32
C GLY A 22 12.79 -0.03 43.83
N ALA A 23 13.02 -0.42 42.58
CA ALA A 23 12.40 -1.62 41.99
C ALA A 23 13.46 -2.61 41.46
N SER A 24 14.37 -3.03 42.33
CA SER A 24 15.23 -4.19 42.12
C SER A 24 15.04 -5.12 43.31
N GLY A 25 14.15 -6.10 43.17
CA GLY A 25 13.94 -7.07 44.23
C GLY A 25 12.85 -8.10 43.96
N LYS A 26 13.31 -9.28 43.53
CA LYS A 26 12.70 -10.60 43.74
C LYS A 26 11.58 -11.05 42.79
N THR A 27 11.97 -11.82 41.77
CA THR A 27 11.46 -13.19 41.56
C THR A 27 12.40 -13.94 40.61
N ALA A 28 12.97 -15.04 41.08
CA ALA A 28 13.78 -15.99 40.33
C ALA A 28 13.34 -17.42 40.66
N PHE A 29 13.59 -18.31 39.70
CA PHE A 29 13.31 -19.75 39.55
C PHE A 29 12.00 -20.10 38.83
N ALA A 30 11.94 -20.96 37.80
CA ALA A 30 12.87 -21.68 36.90
C ALA A 30 11.94 -22.60 36.06
N THR A 31 11.97 -22.63 34.73
CA THR A 31 12.90 -23.45 33.93
C THR A 31 13.11 -22.79 32.56
N ALA A 32 14.34 -22.32 32.30
CA ALA A 32 14.78 -21.85 30.99
C ALA A 32 15.61 -22.95 30.33
N ILE A 33 15.22 -23.37 29.13
CA ILE A 33 16.11 -24.06 28.21
C ILE A 33 16.96 -22.96 27.57
N SER A 34 18.06 -22.61 28.23
CA SER A 34 19.01 -21.62 27.73
C SER A 34 19.90 -22.25 26.65
N PHE A 35 19.62 -21.98 25.38
CA PHE A 35 20.65 -21.99 24.34
C PHE A 35 21.50 -20.71 24.46
N THR A 36 22.21 -20.55 25.57
CA THR A 36 23.32 -19.60 25.66
C THR A 36 24.55 -20.30 25.10
N ILE A 37 24.91 -20.03 23.84
CA ILE A 37 26.30 -20.17 23.41
C ILE A 37 27.03 -18.95 23.99
N PRO A 38 27.93 -19.12 24.97
CA PRO A 38 28.81 -18.03 25.36
C PRO A 38 29.71 -17.73 24.16
N TYR A 39 29.58 -16.53 23.59
CA TYR A 39 30.52 -16.01 22.59
C TYR A 39 31.86 -15.70 23.27
N SER A 40 32.62 -16.73 23.62
CA SER A 40 34.05 -16.60 23.87
C SER A 40 34.71 -16.45 22.52
N ILE A 41 35.19 -15.24 22.18
CA ILE A 41 36.22 -15.08 21.16
C ILE A 41 37.43 -15.84 21.72
N GLU A 42 37.61 -17.10 21.32
CA GLU A 42 38.92 -17.71 21.45
C GLU A 42 39.90 -16.76 20.79
N ASN A 43 40.98 -16.40 21.51
CA ASN A 43 42.10 -15.62 20.98
C ASN A 43 42.84 -16.43 19.90
N LYS A 44 42.17 -16.73 18.78
CA LYS A 44 42.79 -17.19 17.55
C LYS A 44 43.65 -16.02 17.07
N LYS A 45 44.97 -16.21 17.07
CA LYS A 45 45.91 -15.17 16.63
C LYS A 45 45.55 -14.74 15.21
N ALA A 46 45.37 -13.44 15.00
CA ALA A 46 45.19 -12.88 13.67
C ALA A 46 46.49 -13.10 12.86
N ASP A 47 46.37 -13.64 11.65
CA ASP A 47 47.52 -13.93 10.79
C ASP A 47 47.66 -12.85 9.72
N ALA A 48 48.48 -11.83 10.02
CA ALA A 48 48.81 -10.77 9.08
C ALA A 48 49.69 -11.24 7.90
N SER A 49 50.22 -12.48 7.94
CA SER A 49 51.04 -13.06 6.87
C SER A 49 50.22 -13.87 5.86
N PHE A 50 48.91 -14.03 6.08
CA PHE A 50 48.04 -14.77 5.17
C PHE A 50 47.99 -14.14 3.77
N THR A 51 48.32 -14.94 2.76
CA THR A 51 48.28 -14.53 1.35
C THR A 51 47.16 -15.22 0.61
N PHE A 52 46.36 -14.44 -0.12
CA PHE A 52 45.30 -14.97 -0.97
C PHE A 52 45.84 -15.29 -2.37
N THR A 53 45.51 -16.47 -2.88
CA THR A 53 45.73 -16.85 -4.29
C THR A 53 44.68 -16.19 -5.18
N GLU A 54 43.41 -16.41 -4.85
CA GLU A 54 42.24 -15.83 -5.52
C GLU A 54 41.87 -14.45 -4.97
N ASN A 55 40.95 -13.74 -5.64
CA ASN A 55 40.40 -12.49 -5.10
C ASN A 55 39.39 -12.80 -3.97
N PRO A 56 39.61 -12.38 -2.71
CA PRO A 56 38.65 -12.61 -1.63
C PRO A 56 37.45 -11.66 -1.69
N PHE A 57 37.52 -10.54 -2.41
CA PHE A 57 36.47 -9.52 -2.45
C PHE A 57 35.42 -9.81 -3.54
N THR A 58 35.00 -11.07 -3.66
CA THR A 58 34.05 -11.52 -4.72
C THR A 58 32.64 -10.96 -4.54
N LEU A 59 32.25 -10.63 -3.30
CA LEU A 59 30.95 -10.05 -2.96
C LEU A 59 30.95 -8.51 -3.02
N GLY A 60 32.08 -7.92 -3.43
CA GLY A 60 32.24 -6.47 -3.57
C GLY A 60 32.38 -5.76 -2.23
N VAL A 61 32.07 -4.46 -2.26
CA VAL A 61 32.11 -3.56 -1.10
C VAL A 61 30.79 -2.81 -1.01
N ALA A 62 30.43 -2.35 0.19
CA ALA A 62 29.23 -1.55 0.41
C ALA A 62 29.50 -0.46 1.46
N SER A 63 28.66 0.56 1.49
CA SER A 63 28.62 1.52 2.59
C SER A 63 27.17 1.77 3.00
N GLY A 64 26.95 2.28 4.22
CA GLY A 64 25.60 2.41 4.73
C GLY A 64 25.51 3.20 6.03
N ASP A 65 24.27 3.39 6.48
CA ASP A 65 23.92 4.13 7.69
C ASP A 65 24.71 5.45 7.86
N PRO A 66 24.68 6.36 6.85
CA PRO A 66 25.46 7.57 6.90
C PRO A 66 25.03 8.47 8.06
N LEU A 67 26.01 9.11 8.68
CA LEU A 67 25.87 10.15 9.71
C LEU A 67 26.69 11.38 9.28
N PRO A 68 26.52 12.53 9.97
CA PRO A 68 27.28 13.72 9.62
C PRO A 68 28.79 13.56 9.69
N ASP A 69 29.28 12.77 10.64
CA ASP A 69 30.70 12.58 10.87
C ASP A 69 31.22 11.24 10.33
N GLY A 70 30.41 10.45 9.62
CA GLY A 70 30.78 9.05 9.42
C GLY A 70 29.83 8.19 8.60
N VAL A 71 30.28 6.99 8.29
CA VAL A 71 29.55 5.96 7.55
C VAL A 71 29.99 4.57 8.03
N VAL A 72 29.18 3.56 7.78
CA VAL A 72 29.62 2.16 7.84
C VAL A 72 30.25 1.80 6.50
N LEU A 73 31.42 1.16 6.53
CA LEU A 73 32.01 0.49 5.37
C LEU A 73 31.93 -1.02 5.57
N TRP A 74 31.57 -1.74 4.52
CA TRP A 74 31.35 -3.17 4.56
C TRP A 74 32.08 -3.89 3.44
N THR A 75 32.60 -5.07 3.76
CA THR A 75 33.03 -6.10 2.80
C THR A 75 32.97 -7.48 3.45
N ARG A 76 33.05 -8.55 2.66
CA ARG A 76 33.24 -9.92 3.16
C ARG A 76 34.35 -10.63 2.39
N LEU A 77 35.24 -11.32 3.09
CA LEU A 77 36.27 -12.16 2.46
C LEU A 77 35.65 -13.51 2.11
N ALA A 78 35.49 -13.79 0.82
CA ALA A 78 34.89 -15.02 0.34
C ALA A 78 35.44 -15.41 -1.06
N PRO A 79 36.66 -15.97 -1.16
CA PRO A 79 37.20 -16.43 -2.45
C PRO A 79 36.29 -17.40 -3.20
N ASN A 80 35.56 -18.25 -2.48
CA ASN A 80 34.53 -19.14 -3.03
C ASN A 80 33.18 -18.84 -2.34
N PRO A 81 32.44 -17.81 -2.79
CA PRO A 81 31.28 -17.27 -2.06
C PRO A 81 30.11 -18.25 -1.89
N LEU A 82 30.06 -19.31 -2.71
CA LEU A 82 29.00 -20.33 -2.67
C LEU A 82 29.50 -21.66 -2.09
N ALA A 83 30.58 -21.65 -1.30
CA ALA A 83 31.01 -22.83 -0.56
C ALA A 83 29.89 -23.33 0.37
N GLU A 84 29.68 -24.65 0.42
CA GLU A 84 28.56 -25.31 1.13
C GLU A 84 28.57 -25.08 2.64
N ASP A 85 29.73 -24.78 3.23
CA ASP A 85 29.84 -24.44 4.66
C ASP A 85 29.36 -23.01 4.99
N GLY A 86 29.03 -22.22 3.96
CA GLY A 86 28.66 -20.81 4.08
C GLY A 86 29.81 -19.90 4.51
N LEU A 87 31.05 -20.39 4.63
CA LEU A 87 32.22 -19.62 5.07
C LEU A 87 33.01 -19.01 3.91
N GLY A 88 32.56 -19.20 2.67
CA GLY A 88 33.11 -18.49 1.51
C GLY A 88 34.47 -19.01 1.05
N GLY A 89 34.83 -20.25 1.41
CA GLY A 89 36.15 -20.83 1.12
C GLY A 89 37.28 -20.28 1.99
N MET A 90 36.93 -19.68 3.13
CA MET A 90 37.88 -19.17 4.11
C MET A 90 38.29 -20.25 5.11
N THR A 91 39.52 -20.16 5.63
CA THR A 91 40.00 -20.99 6.73
C THR A 91 39.51 -20.45 8.09
N ASN A 92 39.49 -21.30 9.12
CA ASN A 92 39.02 -20.94 10.46
C ASN A 92 40.06 -20.13 11.27
N ILE A 93 40.55 -19.03 10.69
CA ILE A 93 41.51 -18.10 11.31
C ILE A 93 41.03 -16.65 11.19
N ASN A 94 41.50 -15.80 12.08
CA ASN A 94 41.24 -14.36 12.04
C ASN A 94 42.15 -13.68 10.99
N ILE A 95 41.55 -12.87 10.11
CA ILE A 95 42.28 -12.13 9.07
C ILE A 95 42.18 -10.63 9.32
N PRO A 96 43.30 -9.90 9.50
CA PRO A 96 43.26 -8.45 9.56
C PRO A 96 42.94 -7.85 8.18
N VAL A 97 41.99 -6.92 8.15
CA VAL A 97 41.58 -6.20 6.95
C VAL A 97 41.77 -4.72 7.18
N HIS A 98 42.74 -4.14 6.47
CA HIS A 98 42.95 -2.70 6.49
C HIS A 98 41.89 -2.02 5.62
N TRP A 99 41.44 -0.85 6.06
CA TRP A 99 40.54 -0.01 5.29
C TRP A 99 41.09 1.42 5.21
N GLU A 100 40.78 2.10 4.12
CA GLU A 100 41.17 3.49 3.87
C GLU A 100 39.97 4.27 3.35
N VAL A 101 39.87 5.54 3.74
CA VAL A 101 38.92 6.53 3.23
C VAL A 101 39.69 7.74 2.73
N ALA A 102 39.39 8.19 1.52
CA ALA A 102 40.07 9.28 0.83
C ALA A 102 39.10 10.30 0.23
N GLU A 103 39.56 11.54 0.06
CA GLU A 103 38.80 12.60 -0.64
C GLU A 103 38.84 12.45 -2.17
N ASP A 104 39.70 11.58 -2.69
CA ASP A 104 39.89 11.36 -4.12
C ASP A 104 39.99 9.87 -4.45
N GLU A 105 39.49 9.50 -5.63
CA GLU A 105 39.46 8.12 -6.11
C GLU A 105 40.86 7.51 -6.28
N SER A 106 41.91 8.33 -6.44
CA SER A 106 43.28 7.86 -6.57
C SER A 106 43.97 7.58 -5.22
N PHE A 107 43.27 7.79 -4.09
CA PHE A 107 43.78 7.62 -2.72
C PHE A 107 45.06 8.43 -2.43
N LYS A 108 45.21 9.62 -3.03
CA LYS A 108 46.32 10.54 -2.72
C LYS A 108 46.09 11.33 -1.43
N LYS A 109 44.82 11.53 -1.05
CA LYS A 109 44.40 12.25 0.16
C LYS A 109 43.58 11.32 1.07
N ILE A 110 44.27 10.38 1.70
CA ILE A 110 43.66 9.53 2.74
C ILE A 110 43.37 10.39 3.97
N VAL A 111 42.11 10.38 4.42
CA VAL A 111 41.63 11.16 5.57
C VAL A 111 41.37 10.28 6.79
N ARG A 112 41.05 9.00 6.59
CA ARG A 112 40.90 8.00 7.66
C ARG A 112 41.41 6.66 7.17
N SER A 113 41.93 5.87 8.09
CA SER A 113 42.27 4.48 7.86
C SER A 113 42.20 3.72 9.17
N GLY A 114 42.11 2.39 9.08
CA GLY A 114 42.08 1.52 10.23
C GLY A 114 42.22 0.06 9.83
N THR A 115 42.00 -0.81 10.80
CA THR A 115 42.05 -2.27 10.61
C THR A 115 40.92 -2.89 11.39
N GLU A 116 40.12 -3.70 10.72
CA GLU A 116 39.16 -4.60 11.34
C GLU A 116 39.69 -6.05 11.31
N VAL A 117 39.13 -6.90 12.16
CA VAL A 117 39.41 -8.33 12.13
C VAL A 117 38.22 -9.05 11.51
N ALA A 118 38.44 -9.64 10.33
CA ALA A 118 37.49 -10.55 9.70
C ALA A 118 37.59 -11.92 10.39
N ALA A 119 36.58 -12.25 11.20
CA ALA A 119 36.55 -13.45 12.02
C ALA A 119 35.64 -14.54 11.43
N PRO A 120 35.98 -15.85 11.54
CA PRO A 120 35.16 -16.95 11.05
C PRO A 120 33.73 -16.96 11.60
N GLU A 121 33.55 -16.52 12.84
CA GLU A 121 32.26 -16.51 13.53
C GLU A 121 31.26 -15.57 12.85
N LEU A 122 31.75 -14.55 12.14
CA LEU A 122 30.97 -13.62 11.31
C LEU A 122 31.22 -13.82 9.80
N ALA A 123 31.57 -15.03 9.38
CA ALA A 123 31.81 -15.41 7.99
C ALA A 123 32.86 -14.53 7.28
N HIS A 124 33.85 -14.03 8.04
CA HIS A 124 34.87 -13.08 7.59
C HIS A 124 34.30 -11.81 6.95
N SER A 125 33.11 -11.39 7.41
CA SER A 125 32.59 -10.05 7.15
C SER A 125 33.35 -8.99 7.95
N VAL A 126 33.36 -7.77 7.42
CA VAL A 126 34.01 -6.59 7.99
C VAL A 126 33.00 -5.47 8.02
N HIS A 127 32.87 -4.84 9.19
CA HIS A 127 32.04 -3.65 9.43
C HIS A 127 32.91 -2.58 10.08
N ALA A 128 33.40 -1.62 9.30
CA ALA A 128 34.16 -0.50 9.82
C ALA A 128 33.23 0.70 10.04
N GLU A 129 33.02 1.10 11.30
CA GLU A 129 32.31 2.35 11.64
C GLU A 129 33.28 3.53 11.62
N VAL A 130 33.32 4.23 10.50
CA VAL A 130 34.24 5.35 10.30
C VAL A 130 33.63 6.62 10.88
N HIS A 131 34.42 7.33 11.70
CA HIS A 131 34.05 8.59 12.33
C HIS A 131 35.02 9.74 12.01
N GLY A 132 34.60 10.97 12.33
CA GLY A 132 35.39 12.19 12.15
C GLY A 132 35.59 12.60 10.69
N LEU A 133 34.75 12.15 9.76
CA LEU A 133 34.69 12.65 8.40
C LEU A 133 33.97 14.02 8.37
N GLY A 134 34.15 14.78 7.29
CA GLY A 134 33.39 16.00 7.07
C GLY A 134 31.96 15.70 6.63
N ALA A 135 31.00 16.51 7.07
CA ALA A 135 29.58 16.32 6.77
C ALA A 135 29.20 16.72 5.34
N GLY A 136 28.22 16.01 4.77
CA GLY A 136 27.65 16.27 3.45
C GLY A 136 28.65 16.08 2.30
N ARG A 137 29.68 15.25 2.49
CA ARG A 137 30.80 15.09 1.56
C ARG A 137 30.87 13.68 0.98
N GLU A 138 31.28 13.62 -0.28
CA GLU A 138 31.61 12.37 -0.94
C GLU A 138 33.03 11.94 -0.55
N TYR A 139 33.19 10.63 -0.40
CA TYR A 139 34.46 9.99 -0.09
C TYR A 139 34.60 8.70 -0.91
N TYR A 140 35.84 8.29 -1.11
CA TYR A 140 36.20 7.01 -1.69
C TYR A 140 36.77 6.10 -0.61
N TYR A 141 36.50 4.81 -0.69
CA TYR A 141 37.00 3.84 0.28
C TYR A 141 37.42 2.52 -0.36
N ARG A 142 38.35 1.82 0.27
CA ARG A 142 38.83 0.50 -0.17
C ARG A 142 39.32 -0.32 1.01
N PHE A 143 39.42 -1.62 0.80
CA PHE A 143 39.94 -2.59 1.75
C PHE A 143 41.19 -3.29 1.21
N LYS A 144 42.03 -3.74 2.13
CA LYS A 144 43.19 -4.59 1.86
C LYS A 144 43.24 -5.75 2.84
N ALA A 145 43.28 -6.96 2.31
CA ALA A 145 43.47 -8.19 3.08
C ALA A 145 44.68 -8.94 2.50
N GLY A 146 45.73 -9.12 3.32
CA GLY A 146 47.00 -9.66 2.86
C GLY A 146 47.56 -8.91 1.64
N ASN A 147 47.71 -9.61 0.52
CA ASN A 147 48.22 -9.11 -0.75
C ASN A 147 47.13 -8.63 -1.74
N LYS A 148 45.85 -8.62 -1.36
CA LYS A 148 44.74 -8.27 -2.25
C LYS A 148 44.08 -6.96 -1.84
N MET A 149 43.67 -6.18 -2.84
CA MET A 149 42.88 -4.96 -2.69
C MET A 149 41.45 -5.21 -3.16
N SER A 150 40.47 -4.61 -2.48
CA SER A 150 39.09 -4.59 -2.96
C SER A 150 38.95 -3.66 -4.17
N LEU A 151 37.77 -3.69 -4.80
CA LEU A 151 37.29 -2.58 -5.62
C LEU A 151 37.20 -1.31 -4.77
N ILE A 152 37.26 -0.15 -5.43
CA ILE A 152 37.03 1.15 -4.81
C ILE A 152 35.52 1.36 -4.71
N GLY A 153 35.05 1.71 -3.52
CA GLY A 153 33.70 2.23 -3.32
C GLY A 153 33.68 3.74 -3.18
N ARG A 154 32.52 4.33 -3.42
CA ARG A 154 32.15 5.72 -3.18
C ARG A 154 31.04 5.75 -2.14
N THR A 155 31.11 6.70 -1.23
CA THR A 155 30.11 6.92 -0.19
C THR A 155 29.88 8.41 0.03
N LYS A 156 28.86 8.76 0.82
CA LYS A 156 28.55 10.14 1.17
C LYS A 156 28.09 10.23 2.62
N THR A 157 28.71 11.11 3.40
CA THR A 157 28.26 11.42 4.77
C THR A 157 26.96 12.23 4.73
N ALA A 158 26.13 12.10 5.76
CA ALA A 158 24.96 12.95 5.89
C ALA A 158 25.40 14.42 6.08
N PRO A 159 24.57 15.42 5.73
CA PRO A 159 24.82 16.79 6.11
C PRO A 159 24.74 16.98 7.62
N GLU A 160 25.34 18.05 8.12
CA GLU A 160 25.29 18.38 9.55
C GLU A 160 23.85 18.51 10.05
N TYR A 161 23.58 18.05 11.27
CA TYR A 161 22.24 18.07 11.85
C TYR A 161 21.65 19.49 11.84
N GLY A 162 20.46 19.64 11.26
CA GLY A 162 19.78 20.93 11.17
C GLY A 162 20.41 21.94 10.19
N SER A 163 21.45 21.56 9.44
CA SER A 163 21.97 22.39 8.34
C SER A 163 20.94 22.56 7.24
N HIS A 164 20.92 23.73 6.60
CA HIS A 164 19.91 24.03 5.60
C HIS A 164 20.18 23.31 4.27
N ILE A 165 19.29 22.41 3.85
CA ILE A 165 19.45 21.63 2.61
C ILE A 165 18.51 22.13 1.52
N LYS A 166 19.11 22.52 0.38
CA LYS A 166 18.37 23.04 -0.78
C LYS A 166 17.73 21.93 -1.61
N ASN A 167 18.43 20.81 -1.76
CA ASN A 167 17.99 19.66 -2.53
C ASN A 167 18.60 18.37 -1.96
N LEU A 168 17.86 17.28 -2.13
CA LEU A 168 18.28 15.91 -1.87
C LEU A 168 17.75 15.06 -3.02
N THR A 169 18.57 14.16 -3.56
CA THR A 169 18.10 13.11 -4.47
C THR A 169 18.41 11.76 -3.86
N PHE A 170 17.42 10.90 -3.69
CA PHE A 170 17.63 9.52 -3.23
C PHE A 170 16.82 8.55 -4.07
N ALA A 171 17.11 7.25 -3.97
CA ALA A 171 16.25 6.21 -4.55
C ALA A 171 15.78 5.24 -3.48
N PHE A 172 14.65 4.59 -3.71
CA PHE A 172 14.24 3.44 -2.91
C PHE A 172 13.87 2.24 -3.80
N VAL A 173 14.12 1.05 -3.25
CA VAL A 173 14.07 -0.25 -3.92
C VAL A 173 13.55 -1.33 -2.96
N SER A 174 13.01 -2.42 -3.50
CA SER A 174 12.67 -3.64 -2.76
C SER A 174 12.59 -4.83 -3.72
N CYS A 175 12.38 -6.03 -3.16
CA CYS A 175 11.89 -7.21 -3.89
C CYS A 175 12.73 -7.56 -5.13
N GLN A 176 13.92 -8.10 -4.87
CA GLN A 176 14.92 -8.36 -5.90
C GLN A 176 15.12 -9.86 -6.19
N SER A 177 14.05 -10.65 -6.31
CA SER A 177 14.16 -12.10 -6.53
C SER A 177 15.22 -12.49 -7.58
N TRP A 178 15.98 -13.54 -7.29
CA TRP A 178 17.15 -13.89 -8.11
C TRP A 178 16.76 -14.31 -9.54
N THR A 179 17.18 -13.53 -10.53
CA THR A 179 16.90 -13.76 -11.97
C THR A 179 18.03 -14.44 -12.73
N GLY A 180 19.08 -14.92 -12.04
CA GLY A 180 20.19 -15.63 -12.68
C GLY A 180 21.45 -14.80 -12.94
N GLY A 181 21.68 -13.71 -12.21
CA GLY A 181 23.00 -13.06 -12.19
C GLY A 181 23.01 -11.56 -12.38
N ARG A 182 22.05 -10.98 -13.10
CA ARG A 182 22.10 -9.58 -13.53
C ARG A 182 20.78 -8.87 -13.26
N TYR A 183 20.87 -7.60 -12.90
CA TYR A 183 19.73 -6.73 -12.62
C TYR A 183 19.84 -5.44 -13.43
N ALA A 184 19.02 -5.32 -14.48
CA ALA A 184 18.97 -4.10 -15.29
C ALA A 184 18.60 -2.86 -14.43
N ALA A 185 17.71 -3.02 -13.45
CA ALA A 185 17.34 -1.92 -12.56
C ALA A 185 18.53 -1.39 -11.77
N TYR A 186 19.36 -2.25 -11.17
CA TYR A 186 20.57 -1.83 -10.47
C TYR A 186 21.65 -1.29 -11.39
N LYS A 187 21.82 -1.87 -12.59
CA LYS A 187 22.75 -1.34 -13.60
C LYS A 187 22.43 0.12 -13.91
N ASN A 188 21.16 0.41 -14.19
CA ASN A 188 20.71 1.77 -14.47
C ASN A 188 20.73 2.67 -13.21
N LEU A 189 20.38 2.17 -12.03
CA LEU A 189 20.49 2.93 -10.77
C LEU A 189 21.95 3.32 -10.47
N ALA A 190 22.90 2.43 -10.77
CA ALA A 190 24.33 2.71 -10.63
C ALA A 190 24.82 3.80 -11.62
N GLU A 191 24.02 4.23 -12.59
CA GLU A 191 24.32 5.37 -13.47
C GLU A 191 23.66 6.68 -12.98
N GLU A 192 22.67 6.61 -12.09
CA GLU A 192 21.99 7.78 -11.53
C GLU A 192 22.91 8.61 -10.60
N ASN A 193 22.47 9.85 -10.31
CA ASN A 193 23.11 10.73 -9.33
C ASN A 193 22.23 10.86 -8.08
N VAL A 194 22.31 9.85 -7.21
CA VAL A 194 21.61 9.83 -5.92
C VAL A 194 22.60 9.93 -4.75
N ASP A 195 22.13 10.51 -3.64
CA ASP A 195 22.89 10.70 -2.41
C ASP A 195 22.95 9.41 -1.57
N PHE A 196 21.87 8.62 -1.58
CA PHE A 196 21.77 7.31 -0.93
C PHE A 196 20.63 6.48 -1.54
N VAL A 197 20.61 5.19 -1.20
CA VAL A 197 19.53 4.24 -1.57
C VAL A 197 18.87 3.70 -0.30
N VAL A 198 17.54 3.62 -0.28
CA VAL A 198 16.77 2.95 0.78
C VAL A 198 16.28 1.60 0.26
N HIS A 199 16.68 0.49 0.89
CA HIS A 199 16.16 -0.84 0.56
C HIS A 199 15.08 -1.22 1.57
N LEU A 200 13.86 -1.45 1.08
CA LEU A 200 12.66 -1.57 1.93
C LEU A 200 12.31 -3.00 2.33
N GLY A 201 12.99 -4.00 1.79
CA GLY A 201 12.77 -5.40 2.12
C GLY A 201 12.97 -6.32 0.94
N ASP A 202 12.95 -7.63 1.19
CA ASP A 202 13.12 -8.69 0.19
C ASP A 202 14.43 -8.54 -0.61
N TYR A 203 15.51 -8.28 0.11
CA TYR A 203 16.86 -8.28 -0.42
C TYR A 203 17.25 -9.68 -0.89
N THR A 204 16.80 -10.71 -0.18
CA THR A 204 16.89 -12.11 -0.60
C THR A 204 15.51 -12.73 -0.58
N TYR A 205 15.37 -13.86 -1.28
CA TYR A 205 14.24 -14.78 -1.14
C TYR A 205 14.80 -16.14 -0.73
N GLU A 206 14.24 -16.69 0.33
CA GLU A 206 14.55 -18.03 0.82
C GLU A 206 14.12 -19.11 -0.18
N LYS A 207 14.79 -20.25 -0.12
CA LYS A 207 14.32 -21.48 -0.75
C LYS A 207 13.79 -22.39 0.34
N ARG A 208 13.00 -23.40 -0.05
CA ARG A 208 12.40 -24.37 0.90
C ARG A 208 13.44 -25.02 1.83
N ASP A 209 14.66 -25.20 1.35
CA ASP A 209 15.80 -25.82 2.05
C ASP A 209 16.73 -24.83 2.76
N THR A 210 16.38 -23.55 2.84
CA THR A 210 17.17 -22.55 3.60
C THR A 210 16.88 -22.68 5.09
N GLU A 211 17.65 -23.51 5.80
CA GLU A 211 17.36 -23.83 7.21
C GLU A 211 18.50 -23.52 8.20
N THR A 212 19.72 -23.39 7.71
CA THR A 212 20.89 -23.17 8.55
C THR A 212 21.52 -21.80 8.29
N LEU A 213 22.38 -21.37 9.22
CA LEU A 213 23.20 -20.17 9.01
C LEU A 213 24.06 -20.26 7.74
N ALA A 214 24.55 -21.46 7.39
CA ALA A 214 25.29 -21.67 6.15
C ALA A 214 24.41 -21.39 4.92
N ASP A 215 23.16 -21.87 4.92
CA ASP A 215 22.22 -21.66 3.82
C ASP A 215 21.88 -20.17 3.64
N PHE A 216 21.58 -19.45 4.74
CA PHE A 216 21.32 -18.01 4.67
C PHE A 216 22.56 -17.22 4.18
N ARG A 217 23.77 -17.62 4.60
CA ARG A 217 25.02 -17.01 4.10
C ARG A 217 25.21 -17.25 2.60
N ILE A 218 24.93 -18.47 2.12
CA ILE A 218 24.99 -18.82 0.70
C ILE A 218 23.94 -18.05 -0.09
N ASN A 219 22.73 -17.89 0.45
CA ASN A 219 21.65 -17.14 -0.20
C ASN A 219 22.03 -15.67 -0.37
N HIS A 220 22.49 -14.99 0.68
CA HIS A 220 23.00 -13.63 0.54
C HIS A 220 24.19 -13.52 -0.43
N ALA A 221 25.11 -14.49 -0.38
CA ALA A 221 26.24 -14.52 -1.29
C ALA A 221 25.80 -14.67 -2.75
N LEU A 222 24.81 -15.53 -3.04
CA LEU A 222 24.20 -15.72 -4.36
C LEU A 222 23.73 -14.39 -4.93
N TYR A 223 22.92 -13.63 -4.20
CA TYR A 223 22.41 -12.33 -4.67
C TYR A 223 23.55 -11.35 -4.93
N LYS A 224 24.57 -11.32 -4.05
CA LYS A 224 25.77 -10.48 -4.22
C LYS A 224 26.77 -10.99 -5.26
N THR A 225 26.52 -12.14 -5.90
CA THR A 225 27.29 -12.50 -7.11
C THR A 225 26.96 -11.60 -8.30
N SER A 226 25.81 -10.90 -8.26
CA SER A 226 25.43 -9.97 -9.31
C SER A 226 26.39 -8.77 -9.40
N PRO A 227 27.03 -8.53 -10.56
CA PRO A 227 27.87 -7.35 -10.75
C PRO A 227 27.08 -6.04 -10.67
N ASP A 228 25.80 -6.03 -11.07
CA ASP A 228 24.99 -4.82 -11.08
C ASP A 228 24.62 -4.40 -9.64
N LEU A 229 24.27 -5.38 -8.78
CA LEU A 229 24.04 -5.13 -7.35
C LEU A 229 25.32 -4.66 -6.64
N ARG A 230 26.46 -5.30 -6.91
CA ARG A 230 27.76 -4.86 -6.36
C ARG A 230 28.13 -3.46 -6.83
N ALA A 231 27.85 -3.09 -8.07
CA ALA A 231 28.11 -1.75 -8.59
C ALA A 231 27.27 -0.69 -7.88
N ALA A 232 25.99 -0.97 -7.62
CA ALA A 232 25.13 -0.06 -6.86
C ALA A 232 25.61 0.11 -5.41
N HIS A 233 25.92 -0.99 -4.70
CA HIS A 233 26.48 -0.96 -3.33
C HIS A 233 27.82 -0.23 -3.25
N ALA A 234 28.68 -0.40 -4.26
CA ALA A 234 29.95 0.29 -4.31
C ALA A 234 29.80 1.79 -4.60
N LYS A 235 28.68 2.26 -5.16
CA LYS A 235 28.52 3.67 -5.57
C LYS A 235 27.79 4.55 -4.53
N PHE A 236 26.90 3.96 -3.74
CA PHE A 236 26.01 4.70 -2.84
C PHE A 236 25.99 4.10 -1.43
N PRO A 237 25.79 4.92 -0.39
CA PRO A 237 25.42 4.39 0.91
C PRO A 237 23.98 3.84 0.87
N PHE A 238 23.80 2.63 1.42
CA PHE A 238 22.49 1.97 1.54
C PHE A 238 21.95 2.12 2.97
N ILE A 239 20.67 2.46 3.08
CA ILE A 239 19.87 2.42 4.31
C ILE A 239 18.90 1.26 4.15
N VAL A 240 19.19 0.15 4.81
CA VAL A 240 18.43 -1.10 4.61
C VAL A 240 17.48 -1.38 5.77
N THR A 241 16.31 -1.93 5.45
CA THR A 241 15.46 -2.70 6.35
C THR A 241 15.10 -4.04 5.68
N PHE A 242 14.68 -5.04 6.45
CA PHE A 242 14.20 -6.32 5.91
C PHE A 242 12.69 -6.31 5.79
N ASP A 243 12.16 -7.29 5.06
CA ASP A 243 10.77 -7.71 5.10
C ASP A 243 10.71 -9.20 5.46
N ASP A 244 9.82 -9.98 4.86
CA ASP A 244 9.60 -11.39 5.20
C ASP A 244 10.63 -12.34 4.58
N HIS A 245 10.91 -12.18 3.29
CA HIS A 245 11.72 -13.12 2.50
C HIS A 245 13.21 -13.17 2.85
N GLU A 246 13.68 -12.28 3.73
CA GLU A 246 14.96 -12.45 4.41
C GLU A 246 15.01 -13.72 5.28
N ILE A 247 13.86 -14.22 5.75
CA ILE A 247 13.76 -15.39 6.64
C ILE A 247 12.89 -16.46 6.00
N GLU A 248 11.60 -16.17 5.86
CA GLU A 248 10.56 -17.08 5.42
C GLU A 248 9.32 -16.25 5.09
N ASN A 249 8.71 -16.47 3.93
CA ASN A 249 7.52 -15.75 3.48
C ASN A 249 6.48 -15.54 4.61
N ASN A 250 5.90 -14.35 4.70
CA ASN A 250 4.84 -13.96 5.62
C ASN A 250 5.07 -14.16 7.14
N TRP A 251 6.29 -14.40 7.64
CA TRP A 251 6.47 -14.61 9.09
C TRP A 251 6.01 -13.42 9.97
N ALA A 252 5.57 -13.70 11.21
CA ALA A 252 5.09 -12.68 12.15
C ALA A 252 5.69 -12.88 13.55
N LYS A 253 6.62 -12.00 13.93
CA LYS A 253 7.30 -12.06 15.24
C LYS A 253 7.95 -13.41 15.51
N ASP A 254 7.31 -14.31 16.25
CA ASP A 254 7.79 -15.65 16.57
C ASP A 254 6.96 -16.78 15.93
N VAL A 255 6.13 -16.42 14.95
CA VAL A 255 5.24 -17.29 14.19
C VAL A 255 5.77 -17.43 12.75
N SER A 256 5.94 -18.68 12.32
CA SER A 256 6.24 -19.10 10.93
C SER A 256 4.99 -18.95 10.06
N GLN A 257 5.12 -19.05 8.75
CA GLN A 257 3.94 -19.13 7.87
C GLN A 257 3.08 -20.36 8.17
N SER A 258 1.76 -20.20 8.03
CA SER A 258 0.71 -21.16 8.43
C SER A 258 0.70 -22.52 7.70
N ASP A 259 1.51 -22.71 6.66
CA ASP A 259 1.48 -23.92 5.80
C ASP A 259 2.42 -25.05 6.27
N ARG A 260 3.15 -24.88 7.39
CA ARG A 260 4.10 -25.88 7.93
C ARG A 260 3.65 -26.45 9.28
N GLU A 261 2.60 -27.28 9.28
CA GLU A 261 2.11 -27.99 10.47
C GLU A 261 3.11 -29.05 11.01
N GLU A 262 4.11 -28.64 11.79
CA GLU A 262 5.03 -29.55 12.50
C GLU A 262 5.09 -29.25 14.02
N SER A 263 5.31 -30.29 14.84
CA SER A 263 5.21 -30.25 16.31
C SER A 263 6.28 -29.44 17.07
N ASN A 264 7.08 -28.62 16.37
CA ASN A 264 8.16 -27.78 16.91
C ASN A 264 8.40 -26.50 16.06
N GLU A 265 7.38 -26.07 15.32
CA GLU A 265 7.47 -25.00 14.33
C GLU A 265 8.04 -23.69 14.90
N ARG A 266 7.63 -23.31 16.12
CA ARG A 266 8.11 -22.09 16.78
C ARG A 266 9.61 -22.14 17.10
N GLU A 267 10.09 -23.22 17.71
CA GLU A 267 11.52 -23.38 18.03
C GLU A 267 12.37 -23.42 16.75
N ARG A 268 11.91 -24.15 15.72
CA ARG A 268 12.52 -24.15 14.39
C ARG A 268 12.60 -22.73 13.84
N PHE A 269 11.48 -22.03 13.79
CA PHE A 269 11.40 -20.67 13.24
C PHE A 269 12.29 -19.67 13.98
N LEU A 270 12.32 -19.73 15.32
CA LEU A 270 13.23 -18.88 16.10
C LEU A 270 14.71 -19.17 15.80
N ALA A 271 15.06 -20.42 15.48
CA ALA A 271 16.41 -20.76 15.02
C ALA A 271 16.68 -20.23 13.60
N LEU A 272 15.71 -20.32 12.67
CA LEU A 272 15.80 -19.72 11.33
C LEU A 272 16.00 -18.21 11.43
N ARG A 273 15.17 -17.53 12.22
CA ARG A 273 15.23 -16.09 12.44
C ARG A 273 16.59 -15.66 13.00
N ALA A 274 17.11 -16.40 13.98
CA ALA A 274 18.45 -16.12 14.53
C ALA A 274 19.56 -16.30 13.49
N ALA A 275 19.50 -17.37 12.69
CA ALA A 275 20.46 -17.64 11.62
C ALA A 275 20.39 -16.58 10.51
N SER A 276 19.19 -16.24 10.06
CA SER A 276 18.95 -15.20 9.05
C SER A 276 19.40 -13.84 9.54
N PHE A 277 19.04 -13.39 10.75
CA PHE A 277 19.50 -12.10 11.27
C PHE A 277 21.02 -12.00 11.34
N GLN A 278 21.70 -13.09 11.72
CA GLN A 278 23.15 -13.13 11.69
C GLN A 278 23.69 -13.00 10.26
N ALA A 279 23.17 -13.77 9.30
CA ALA A 279 23.56 -13.64 7.89
C ALA A 279 23.25 -12.25 7.31
N TYR A 280 22.10 -11.66 7.63
CA TYR A 280 21.70 -10.32 7.20
C TYR A 280 22.69 -9.27 7.68
N TYR A 281 23.05 -9.30 8.96
CA TYR A 281 24.09 -8.43 9.52
C TYR A 281 25.44 -8.65 8.83
N GLU A 282 25.86 -9.91 8.65
CA GLU A 282 27.13 -10.26 7.99
C GLU A 282 27.23 -9.76 6.55
N HIS A 283 26.10 -9.52 5.87
CA HIS A 283 26.07 -9.18 4.44
C HIS A 283 25.70 -7.72 4.14
N LEU A 284 25.28 -6.93 5.13
CA LEU A 284 24.79 -5.58 4.89
C LEU A 284 25.53 -4.53 5.74
N PRO A 285 25.64 -3.28 5.24
CA PRO A 285 26.44 -2.23 5.87
C PRO A 285 25.70 -1.59 7.07
N LEU A 286 25.48 -2.39 8.11
CA LEU A 286 24.80 -1.99 9.35
C LEU A 286 25.81 -1.62 10.44
N ARG A 287 25.38 -0.72 11.33
CA ARG A 287 26.14 -0.37 12.54
C ARG A 287 26.12 -1.52 13.54
N VAL A 288 27.13 -1.58 14.41
CA VAL A 288 27.32 -2.57 15.48
C VAL A 288 26.13 -2.65 16.43
N ARG A 289 25.35 -1.56 16.59
CA ARG A 289 24.09 -1.59 17.37
C ARG A 289 23.06 -2.57 16.81
N SER A 290 23.15 -2.89 15.52
CA SER A 290 22.30 -3.86 14.81
C SER A 290 22.96 -5.23 14.72
N LYS A 291 24.07 -5.47 15.44
CA LYS A 291 24.62 -6.82 15.59
C LYS A 291 23.60 -7.66 16.36
N PRO A 292 23.11 -8.78 15.80
CA PRO A 292 22.07 -9.58 16.43
C PRO A 292 22.48 -10.14 17.78
N GLN A 293 21.53 -10.20 18.71
CA GLN A 293 21.70 -10.80 20.03
C GLN A 293 20.43 -11.57 20.38
N ASN A 294 20.58 -12.79 20.89
CA ASN A 294 19.46 -13.64 21.34
C ASN A 294 18.35 -13.80 20.29
N GLY A 295 18.71 -13.94 19.01
CA GLY A 295 17.74 -14.09 17.91
C GLY A 295 16.90 -12.85 17.62
N GLN A 296 17.37 -11.67 18.02
CA GLN A 296 16.77 -10.37 17.73
C GLN A 296 17.79 -9.44 17.08
N ILE A 297 17.32 -8.52 16.24
CA ILE A 297 18.09 -7.43 15.67
C ILE A 297 17.38 -6.09 15.90
N LEU A 298 18.13 -5.05 16.25
CA LEU A 298 17.58 -3.70 16.34
C LEU A 298 17.80 -2.98 15.00
N LEU A 299 16.78 -2.99 14.15
CA LEU A 299 16.87 -2.45 12.80
C LEU A 299 16.14 -1.10 12.61
N TYR A 300 14.99 -0.91 13.27
CA TYR A 300 14.29 0.37 13.21
C TYR A 300 15.18 1.49 13.77
N ARG A 301 15.23 2.61 13.05
CA ARG A 301 16.16 3.70 13.36
C ARG A 301 15.78 4.99 12.66
N LYS A 302 16.39 6.07 13.14
CA LYS A 302 16.22 7.40 12.62
C LYS A 302 17.42 7.85 11.80
N PHE A 303 17.16 8.51 10.68
CA PHE A 303 18.16 9.16 9.84
C PHE A 303 17.66 10.57 9.47
N THR A 304 18.53 11.58 9.55
CA THR A 304 18.17 12.96 9.21
C THR A 304 19.15 13.52 8.20
N TYR A 305 18.64 14.27 7.22
CA TYR A 305 19.45 14.94 6.21
C TYR A 305 19.27 16.46 6.36
N GLY A 306 20.12 17.06 7.21
CA GLY A 306 20.03 18.46 7.61
C GLY A 306 18.68 18.82 8.26
N ASP A 307 18.10 19.95 7.85
CA ASP A 307 16.75 20.42 8.25
C ASP A 307 15.64 19.96 7.29
N LEU A 308 15.98 19.29 6.19
CA LEU A 308 15.07 19.02 5.10
C LEU A 308 14.19 17.81 5.38
N ILE A 309 14.78 16.70 5.79
CA ILE A 309 14.08 15.42 5.85
C ILE A 309 14.54 14.57 7.03
N GLU A 310 13.58 13.91 7.67
CA GLU A 310 13.81 12.88 8.69
C GLU A 310 13.16 11.58 8.22
N PHE A 311 13.92 10.50 8.18
CA PHE A 311 13.48 9.14 7.92
C PHE A 311 13.32 8.39 9.23
N ASN A 312 12.13 7.85 9.45
CA ASN A 312 11.84 6.82 10.43
C ASN A 312 11.87 5.50 9.66
N VAL A 313 13.01 4.81 9.68
CA VAL A 313 13.16 3.48 9.07
C VAL A 313 12.56 2.48 10.04
N MET A 314 11.57 1.73 9.58
CA MET A 314 10.72 0.87 10.40
C MET A 314 11.01 -0.61 10.16
N ASP A 315 10.62 -1.41 11.14
CA ASP A 315 10.54 -2.87 11.10
C ASP A 315 9.08 -3.27 11.34
N THR A 316 8.46 -3.91 10.36
CA THR A 316 7.06 -4.37 10.42
C THR A 316 6.95 -5.89 10.46
N ARG A 317 8.03 -6.61 10.79
CA ARG A 317 8.00 -8.09 10.89
C ARG A 317 8.40 -8.59 12.27
N GLN A 318 9.48 -8.09 12.88
CA GLN A 318 10.00 -8.65 14.13
C GLN A 318 9.05 -8.51 15.32
N TYR A 319 8.16 -7.51 15.28
CA TYR A 319 7.33 -7.13 16.41
C TYR A 319 5.82 -7.21 16.14
N ARG A 320 5.42 -7.57 14.91
CA ARG A 320 4.00 -7.65 14.55
C ARG A 320 3.32 -8.84 15.23
N ASP A 321 2.05 -8.70 15.56
CA ASP A 321 1.23 -9.86 15.86
C ASP A 321 1.00 -10.69 14.59
N ASP A 322 0.52 -11.91 14.74
CA ASP A 322 0.16 -12.78 13.62
C ASP A 322 -0.94 -12.16 12.75
N GLN A 323 -0.98 -12.52 11.47
CA GLN A 323 -1.97 -12.03 10.51
C GLN A 323 -3.38 -12.39 10.98
N ALA A 324 -4.33 -11.49 10.75
CA ALA A 324 -5.70 -11.65 11.26
C ALA A 324 -6.43 -12.87 10.64
N SER A 325 -6.12 -13.20 9.38
CA SER A 325 -6.59 -14.37 8.66
C SER A 325 -5.76 -14.62 7.40
N GLU A 326 -5.97 -15.76 6.76
CA GLU A 326 -5.56 -15.98 5.37
C GLU A 326 -6.28 -14.99 4.43
N GLY A 327 -5.55 -14.37 3.49
CA GLY A 327 -6.13 -13.34 2.63
C GLY A 327 -5.20 -12.89 1.51
N PHE A 328 -5.00 -13.76 0.51
CA PHE A 328 -4.17 -13.46 -0.66
C PHE A 328 -4.94 -13.61 -2.00
N PRO A 329 -4.84 -12.65 -2.93
CA PRO A 329 -4.26 -11.32 -2.75
C PRO A 329 -5.11 -10.44 -1.82
N GLY A 330 -6.36 -10.85 -1.54
CA GLY A 330 -7.20 -10.34 -0.46
C GLY A 330 -8.17 -11.41 0.05
N GLY A 331 -8.61 -11.28 1.30
CA GLY A 331 -9.64 -12.12 1.92
C GLY A 331 -10.62 -11.29 2.74
N PRO A 332 -11.79 -11.85 3.13
CA PRO A 332 -12.79 -11.13 3.91
C PRO A 332 -12.18 -10.48 5.16
N LEU A 333 -12.54 -9.23 5.45
CA LEU A 333 -12.03 -8.51 6.61
C LEU A 333 -12.32 -9.26 7.91
N ALA A 334 -11.29 -9.89 8.46
CA ALA A 334 -11.29 -10.48 9.78
C ALA A 334 -11.59 -9.42 10.86
N PRO A 335 -12.50 -9.69 11.82
CA PRO A 335 -12.78 -8.79 12.94
C PRO A 335 -11.52 -8.37 13.73
N GLU A 336 -10.55 -9.29 13.85
CA GLU A 336 -9.26 -9.11 14.51
C GLU A 336 -8.44 -7.98 13.87
N ALA A 337 -8.63 -7.67 12.58
CA ALA A 337 -7.97 -6.55 11.93
C ALA A 337 -8.31 -5.19 12.59
N SER A 338 -9.46 -5.10 13.27
CA SER A 338 -9.92 -3.92 14.00
C SER A 338 -9.67 -3.98 15.50
N ASP A 339 -9.02 -5.04 16.01
CA ASP A 339 -8.67 -5.15 17.44
C ASP A 339 -7.64 -4.08 17.83
N PRO A 340 -7.95 -3.17 18.77
CA PRO A 340 -7.01 -2.15 19.22
C PRO A 340 -5.75 -2.69 19.91
N ALA A 341 -5.75 -3.95 20.35
CA ALA A 341 -4.58 -4.61 20.93
C ALA A 341 -3.58 -5.10 19.88
N ARG A 342 -4.02 -5.37 18.64
CA ARG A 342 -3.13 -5.86 17.58
C ARG A 342 -2.18 -4.78 17.09
N THR A 343 -0.96 -5.18 16.74
CA THR A 343 0.10 -4.26 16.31
C THR A 343 0.93 -4.78 15.14
N MET A 344 1.31 -3.86 14.25
CA MET A 344 2.24 -4.11 13.14
C MET A 344 3.70 -3.90 13.55
N VAL A 345 3.94 -3.05 14.55
CA VAL A 345 5.30 -2.57 14.88
C VAL A 345 5.69 -2.82 16.34
N GLY A 346 4.79 -3.30 17.18
CA GLY A 346 5.01 -3.41 18.61
C GLY A 346 4.91 -2.05 19.33
N SER A 347 4.67 -2.10 20.64
CA SER A 347 4.46 -0.89 21.46
C SER A 347 5.70 0.02 21.51
N GLU A 348 6.90 -0.55 21.66
CA GLU A 348 8.14 0.24 21.77
C GLU A 348 8.45 1.04 20.51
N GLN A 349 8.34 0.41 19.33
CA GLN A 349 8.57 1.09 18.05
C GLN A 349 7.44 2.07 17.74
N ALA A 350 6.18 1.75 18.09
CA ALA A 350 5.06 2.69 17.96
C ALA A 350 5.32 3.96 18.78
N GLU A 351 5.66 3.83 20.07
CA GLU A 351 5.98 4.98 20.93
C GLU A 351 7.18 5.77 20.41
N TRP A 352 8.23 5.07 19.96
CA TRP A 352 9.40 5.69 19.33
C TRP A 352 9.02 6.53 18.10
N LEU A 353 8.19 5.98 17.20
CA LEU A 353 7.74 6.65 15.98
C LEU A 353 6.93 7.90 16.31
N LEU A 354 5.91 7.78 17.18
CA LEU A 354 5.06 8.91 17.55
C LEU A 354 5.88 10.02 18.22
N LYS A 355 6.85 9.64 19.08
CA LYS A 355 7.78 10.59 19.69
C LYS A 355 8.65 11.27 18.63
N SER A 356 9.18 10.54 17.65
CA SER A 356 9.99 11.14 16.59
C SER A 356 9.19 12.14 15.77
N LEU A 357 8.01 11.76 15.29
CA LEU A 357 7.09 12.66 14.56
C LEU A 357 6.71 13.90 15.39
N SER A 358 6.55 13.75 16.71
CA SER A 358 6.24 14.87 17.62
C SER A 358 7.38 15.86 17.78
N GLN A 359 8.62 15.37 17.71
CA GLN A 359 9.84 16.13 18.02
C GLN A 359 10.57 16.64 16.77
N SER A 360 10.25 16.07 15.61
CA SER A 360 10.90 16.42 14.35
C SER A 360 10.74 17.90 14.02
N ARG A 361 11.85 18.49 13.59
CA ARG A 361 11.91 19.85 13.02
C ARG A 361 12.17 19.83 11.51
N ALA A 362 12.24 18.63 10.91
CA ALA A 362 12.44 18.47 9.49
C ALA A 362 11.24 19.00 8.69
N ARG A 363 11.49 19.40 7.44
CA ARG A 363 10.41 19.82 6.53
C ARG A 363 9.59 18.63 6.02
N TRP A 364 10.22 17.47 5.84
CA TRP A 364 9.59 16.24 5.39
C TRP A 364 9.83 15.14 6.42
N ASN A 365 8.78 14.40 6.77
CA ASN A 365 8.86 13.28 7.71
C ASN A 365 8.48 12.00 7.00
N VAL A 366 9.42 11.08 6.87
CA VAL A 366 9.25 9.84 6.12
C VAL A 366 9.05 8.68 7.06
N LEU A 367 8.06 7.84 6.77
CA LEU A 367 7.94 6.48 7.29
C LEU A 367 8.45 5.56 6.18
N ALA A 368 9.66 5.02 6.34
CA ALA A 368 10.28 4.12 5.38
C ALA A 368 10.11 2.69 5.88
N GLN A 369 9.26 1.92 5.20
CA GLN A 369 8.72 0.66 5.71
C GLN A 369 8.36 -0.29 4.56
N GLN A 370 7.87 -1.47 4.91
CA GLN A 370 7.84 -2.64 4.05
C GLN A 370 6.57 -2.70 3.18
N THR A 371 5.39 -2.66 3.78
CA THR A 371 4.12 -3.08 3.14
C THR A 371 3.16 -1.91 2.89
N ILE A 372 2.18 -2.04 1.98
CA ILE A 372 1.27 -0.92 1.66
C ILE A 372 0.46 -0.48 2.90
N MET A 373 0.48 0.82 3.22
CA MET A 373 -0.24 1.42 4.34
C MET A 373 -1.67 1.83 3.98
N ALA A 374 -1.90 2.32 2.76
CA ALA A 374 -3.25 2.67 2.31
C ALA A 374 -4.20 1.47 2.37
N GLN A 375 -5.48 1.72 2.59
CA GLN A 375 -6.50 0.68 2.43
C GLN A 375 -6.54 0.23 0.97
N PHE A 376 -6.64 -1.07 0.72
CA PHE A 376 -6.97 -1.61 -0.60
C PHE A 376 -8.05 -2.67 -0.46
N ASP A 377 -9.27 -2.32 -0.86
CA ASP A 377 -10.38 -3.25 -0.91
C ASP A 377 -10.39 -3.98 -2.26
N TYR A 378 -10.09 -5.27 -2.24
CA TYR A 378 -10.22 -6.19 -3.38
C TYR A 378 -11.68 -6.53 -3.69
N ASP A 379 -12.58 -6.35 -2.72
CA ASP A 379 -13.98 -6.64 -2.93
C ASP A 379 -14.60 -5.45 -3.67
N THR A 380 -14.85 -5.62 -4.96
CA THR A 380 -15.73 -4.69 -5.69
C THR A 380 -17.14 -4.72 -5.10
N GLY A 381 -17.43 -5.85 -4.45
CA GLY A 381 -17.88 -6.10 -3.07
C GLY A 381 -18.94 -5.40 -2.27
N GLU A 382 -19.84 -6.21 -1.67
CA GLU A 382 -20.54 -5.81 -0.44
C GLU A 382 -19.78 -6.13 0.84
N GLY A 383 -18.74 -6.94 0.71
CA GLY A 383 -17.80 -7.22 1.76
C GLY A 383 -16.69 -6.20 1.72
N ILE A 384 -15.71 -6.46 2.54
CA ILE A 384 -14.42 -5.79 2.46
C ILE A 384 -13.45 -6.95 2.34
N SER A 385 -12.68 -6.99 1.25
CA SER A 385 -11.64 -7.99 1.04
C SER A 385 -10.30 -7.29 1.06
N VAL A 386 -9.43 -7.68 1.97
CA VAL A 386 -8.13 -7.01 2.16
C VAL A 386 -7.01 -8.02 2.27
N ASN A 387 -5.80 -7.55 2.00
CA ASN A 387 -4.60 -8.28 2.35
C ASN A 387 -4.32 -8.15 3.86
N HIS A 388 -4.40 -9.25 4.60
CA HIS A 388 -4.16 -9.28 6.05
C HIS A 388 -2.69 -9.27 6.45
N ASP A 389 -1.78 -9.48 5.50
CA ASP A 389 -0.34 -9.32 5.73
C ASP A 389 0.07 -7.83 5.78
N GLN A 390 -0.66 -6.98 5.07
CA GLN A 390 -0.42 -5.54 4.97
C GLN A 390 -1.13 -4.76 6.08
N TRP A 391 -1.04 -3.42 6.08
CA TRP A 391 -1.63 -2.57 7.12
C TRP A 391 -3.16 -2.67 7.24
N ASP A 392 -3.86 -3.17 6.21
CA ASP A 392 -5.29 -3.49 6.33
C ASP A 392 -5.58 -4.67 7.25
N GLY A 393 -4.61 -5.56 7.45
CA GLY A 393 -4.66 -6.55 8.51
C GLY A 393 -4.47 -5.96 9.90
N TYR A 394 -4.05 -4.70 10.04
CA TYR A 394 -3.70 -4.04 11.32
C TYR A 394 -4.32 -2.64 11.41
N ARG A 395 -5.60 -2.52 11.00
CA ARG A 395 -6.31 -1.23 10.84
C ARG A 395 -6.25 -0.37 12.09
N ALA A 396 -6.40 -0.96 13.27
CA ALA A 396 -6.37 -0.20 14.50
C ALA A 396 -5.01 0.47 14.76
N ASP A 397 -3.90 -0.18 14.40
CA ASP A 397 -2.55 0.37 14.54
C ASP A 397 -2.25 1.42 13.45
N ARG A 398 -2.70 1.17 12.21
CA ARG A 398 -2.68 2.17 11.13
C ARG A 398 -3.41 3.45 11.56
N ASP A 399 -4.64 3.30 12.04
CA ASP A 399 -5.50 4.41 12.44
C ASP A 399 -4.90 5.19 13.61
N ARG A 400 -4.20 4.52 14.54
CA ARG A 400 -3.48 5.18 15.64
C ARG A 400 -2.41 6.13 15.10
N ILE A 401 -1.63 5.70 14.12
CA ILE A 401 -0.60 6.54 13.46
C ILE A 401 -1.26 7.69 12.69
N LEU A 402 -2.27 7.41 11.87
CA LEU A 402 -2.96 8.44 11.07
C LEU A 402 -3.68 9.47 11.95
N LYS A 403 -4.37 9.05 13.03
CA LYS A 403 -4.97 9.95 14.03
C LYS A 403 -3.92 10.80 14.73
N PHE A 404 -2.75 10.23 15.04
CA PHE A 404 -1.65 11.01 15.59
C PHE A 404 -1.14 12.07 14.59
N ILE A 405 -1.00 11.72 13.31
CA ILE A 405 -0.64 12.66 12.24
C ILE A 405 -1.69 13.79 12.14
N GLU A 406 -2.99 13.46 12.18
CA GLU A 406 -4.06 14.44 12.15
C GLU A 406 -3.99 15.41 13.35
N TYR A 407 -3.77 14.86 14.54
CA TYR A 407 -3.73 15.60 15.80
C TYR A 407 -2.46 16.46 15.93
N ARG A 408 -1.29 15.84 15.78
CA ARG A 408 0.02 16.46 16.02
C ARG A 408 0.49 17.32 14.85
N ARG A 409 0.00 17.03 13.63
CA ARG A 409 0.32 17.73 12.38
C ARG A 409 1.83 17.84 12.13
N PRO A 410 2.59 16.73 12.11
CA PRO A 410 3.99 16.77 11.70
C PRO A 410 4.12 17.35 10.28
N SER A 411 5.23 18.01 9.98
CA SER A 411 5.46 18.61 8.66
C SER A 411 5.55 17.53 7.59
N ASN A 412 4.67 17.60 6.58
CA ASN A 412 4.69 16.78 5.37
C ASN A 412 5.04 15.29 5.59
N PRO A 413 4.16 14.53 6.25
CA PRO A 413 4.31 13.08 6.37
C PRO A 413 4.23 12.42 4.98
N VAL A 414 5.20 11.56 4.68
CA VAL A 414 5.28 10.74 3.47
C VAL A 414 5.58 9.30 3.88
N VAL A 415 4.93 8.33 3.26
CA VAL A 415 5.22 6.90 3.44
C VAL A 415 5.90 6.39 2.17
N ILE A 416 6.97 5.60 2.32
CA ILE A 416 7.56 4.84 1.21
C ILE A 416 7.52 3.35 1.56
N SER A 417 7.08 2.53 0.59
CA SER A 417 6.74 1.11 0.79
C SER A 417 7.26 0.25 -0.37
N GLY A 418 7.41 -1.06 -0.14
CA GLY A 418 7.79 -2.10 -1.10
C GLY A 418 6.76 -3.23 -1.14
N ASP A 419 7.20 -4.48 -0.91
CA ASP A 419 6.42 -5.73 -0.79
C ASP A 419 5.63 -6.13 -2.06
N TRP A 420 4.68 -5.31 -2.49
CA TRP A 420 3.60 -5.73 -3.39
C TRP A 420 3.95 -5.82 -4.89
N HIS A 421 5.24 -5.80 -5.22
CA HIS A 421 5.81 -5.98 -6.57
C HIS A 421 5.24 -5.06 -7.67
N SER A 422 4.66 -3.93 -7.29
CA SER A 422 3.94 -3.02 -8.19
C SER A 422 4.07 -1.56 -7.74
N SER A 423 3.87 -0.62 -8.65
CA SER A 423 4.02 0.81 -8.38
C SER A 423 2.69 1.43 -7.96
N TRP A 424 2.68 2.20 -6.86
CA TRP A 424 1.46 2.88 -6.39
C TRP A 424 1.71 4.29 -5.89
N VAL A 425 0.71 5.15 -6.05
CA VAL A 425 0.63 6.45 -5.37
C VAL A 425 -0.71 6.53 -4.65
N ASN A 426 -0.68 6.66 -3.33
CA ASN A 426 -1.89 6.67 -2.51
C ASN A 426 -2.02 7.95 -1.70
N ASP A 427 -3.24 8.47 -1.61
CA ASP A 427 -3.62 9.44 -0.59
C ASP A 427 -3.98 8.70 0.70
N LEU A 428 -3.26 8.95 1.79
CA LEU A 428 -3.62 8.38 3.09
C LEU A 428 -4.71 9.23 3.72
N LYS A 429 -5.94 8.70 3.72
CA LYS A 429 -7.16 9.41 4.12
C LYS A 429 -7.36 9.35 5.62
N LYS A 430 -8.06 10.37 6.16
CA LYS A 430 -8.61 10.32 7.51
C LYS A 430 -9.62 9.17 7.65
N ASP A 431 -10.43 9.00 6.62
CA ASP A 431 -11.44 7.96 6.50
C ASP A 431 -11.43 7.46 5.06
N PHE A 432 -10.98 6.23 4.86
CA PHE A 432 -10.88 5.62 3.52
C PHE A 432 -12.25 5.32 2.91
N ASN A 433 -13.31 5.21 3.71
CA ASN A 433 -14.68 5.01 3.21
C ASN A 433 -15.33 6.31 2.72
N ASN A 434 -14.71 7.46 3.00
CA ASN A 434 -15.15 8.76 2.54
C ASN A 434 -14.08 9.39 1.63
N PRO A 435 -14.25 9.37 0.30
CA PRO A 435 -13.29 9.94 -0.64
C PRO A 435 -13.02 11.44 -0.43
N HIS A 436 -13.99 12.17 0.12
CA HIS A 436 -13.88 13.60 0.44
C HIS A 436 -13.23 13.87 1.79
N SER A 437 -12.92 12.83 2.58
CA SER A 437 -12.22 12.99 3.85
C SER A 437 -10.82 13.59 3.62
N LYS A 438 -10.27 14.21 4.67
CA LYS A 438 -8.98 14.88 4.58
C LYS A 438 -7.85 13.89 4.23
N THR A 439 -7.00 14.23 3.26
CA THR A 439 -5.72 13.54 3.05
C THR A 439 -4.72 13.98 4.12
N LEU A 440 -4.17 13.02 4.87
CA LEU A 440 -3.28 13.22 6.01
C LEU A 440 -1.80 13.08 5.63
N ALA A 441 -1.49 12.19 4.70
CA ALA A 441 -0.16 11.90 4.19
C ALA A 441 -0.22 11.37 2.74
N THR A 442 0.93 11.26 2.09
CA THR A 442 1.05 10.63 0.77
C THR A 442 1.93 9.39 0.88
N GLU A 443 1.53 8.31 0.23
CA GLU A 443 2.31 7.09 0.12
C GLU A 443 2.81 6.87 -1.30
N PHE A 444 4.08 6.51 -1.43
CA PHE A 444 4.72 6.05 -2.66
C PHE A 444 5.19 4.61 -2.48
N VAL A 445 4.54 3.68 -3.18
CA VAL A 445 4.92 2.26 -3.16
C VAL A 445 5.76 1.97 -4.39
N GLY A 446 6.96 1.42 -4.18
CA GLY A 446 7.87 1.06 -5.26
C GLY A 446 7.53 -0.31 -5.84
N THR A 447 7.66 -0.46 -7.15
CA THR A 447 7.74 -1.79 -7.74
C THR A 447 8.99 -2.54 -7.23
N SER A 448 8.99 -3.84 -7.43
CA SER A 448 10.15 -4.71 -7.31
C SER A 448 11.27 -4.40 -8.31
N ILE A 449 12.51 -4.70 -7.89
CA ILE A 449 13.69 -4.76 -8.78
C ILE A 449 13.51 -5.86 -9.84
N SER A 450 12.96 -7.02 -9.44
CA SER A 450 12.79 -8.17 -10.35
C SER A 450 11.61 -9.10 -10.02
N SER A 451 11.10 -9.12 -8.79
CA SER A 451 9.98 -9.99 -8.40
C SER A 451 8.70 -9.71 -9.21
N GLY A 452 7.95 -10.75 -9.58
CA GLY A 452 6.76 -10.60 -10.44
C GLY A 452 5.49 -10.22 -9.66
N CYS A 453 4.56 -9.53 -10.33
CA CYS A 453 3.25 -9.18 -9.78
C CYS A 453 2.16 -10.05 -10.42
N GLY A 454 1.90 -11.22 -9.83
CA GLY A 454 0.94 -12.20 -10.36
C GLY A 454 -0.53 -11.82 -10.16
N TRP A 455 -0.81 -10.86 -9.28
CA TRP A 455 -2.14 -10.41 -8.83
C TRP A 455 -2.55 -9.06 -9.43
N LYS A 456 -1.89 -8.62 -10.51
CA LYS A 456 -2.14 -7.29 -11.10
C LYS A 456 -3.59 -7.14 -11.58
N ASP A 457 -4.17 -8.20 -12.14
CA ASP A 457 -5.51 -8.16 -12.72
C ASP A 457 -6.57 -8.06 -11.61
N ASP A 458 -6.36 -8.72 -10.46
CA ASP A 458 -7.21 -8.59 -9.28
C ASP A 458 -7.19 -7.16 -8.72
N VAL A 459 -6.01 -6.54 -8.71
CA VAL A 459 -5.86 -5.14 -8.33
C VAL A 459 -6.59 -4.22 -9.32
N GLU A 460 -6.33 -4.37 -10.62
CA GLU A 460 -6.92 -3.53 -11.67
C GLU A 460 -8.46 -3.58 -11.63
N ALA A 461 -9.02 -4.77 -11.36
CA ALA A 461 -10.46 -4.97 -11.22
C ALA A 461 -11.07 -4.17 -10.06
N ALA A 462 -10.31 -3.89 -9.00
CA ALA A 462 -10.80 -3.24 -7.77
C ALA A 462 -10.40 -1.76 -7.63
N LEU A 463 -9.64 -1.17 -8.58
CA LEU A 463 -9.22 0.24 -8.49
C LEU A 463 -10.40 1.22 -8.38
N SER A 464 -11.53 0.92 -9.03
CA SER A 464 -12.71 1.80 -9.05
C SER A 464 -13.35 2.00 -7.68
N VAL A 465 -13.18 1.03 -6.77
CA VAL A 465 -13.72 1.10 -5.39
C VAL A 465 -12.72 1.68 -4.39
N ASN A 466 -11.52 2.06 -4.85
CA ASN A 466 -10.43 2.62 -4.05
C ASN A 466 -9.98 4.02 -4.57
N PRO A 467 -10.84 5.05 -4.50
CA PRO A 467 -10.61 6.36 -5.16
C PRO A 467 -9.46 7.21 -4.57
N HIS A 468 -8.90 6.80 -3.43
CA HIS A 468 -7.68 7.39 -2.86
C HIS A 468 -6.40 6.96 -3.59
N ILE A 469 -6.47 5.96 -4.48
CA ILE A 469 -5.35 5.49 -5.28
C ILE A 469 -5.24 6.36 -6.53
N LYS A 470 -4.12 7.06 -6.66
CA LYS A 470 -3.84 8.01 -7.74
C LYS A 470 -3.07 7.40 -8.90
N PHE A 471 -2.43 6.25 -8.66
CA PHE A 471 -1.65 5.55 -9.65
C PHE A 471 -1.47 4.09 -9.26
N PHE A 472 -1.55 3.22 -10.25
CA PHE A 472 -1.16 1.81 -10.16
C PHE A 472 -0.41 1.42 -11.43
N ASN A 473 0.65 0.63 -11.30
CA ASN A 473 1.20 -0.15 -12.41
C ASN A 473 1.77 -1.50 -11.90
N GLY A 474 1.20 -2.59 -12.41
CA GLY A 474 1.65 -3.96 -12.14
C GLY A 474 2.52 -4.59 -13.23
N ASP A 475 2.81 -3.89 -14.33
CA ASP A 475 3.48 -4.48 -15.50
C ASP A 475 5.00 -4.39 -15.45
N TYR A 476 5.54 -3.27 -14.95
CA TYR A 476 6.96 -2.97 -15.05
C TYR A 476 7.71 -3.07 -13.72
N ARG A 477 8.98 -3.44 -13.80
CA ARG A 477 9.95 -3.53 -12.68
C ARG A 477 10.90 -2.34 -12.70
N GLY A 478 11.57 -2.06 -11.59
CA GLY A 478 12.48 -0.92 -11.51
C GLY A 478 12.70 -0.39 -10.09
N TYR A 479 12.69 0.94 -9.95
CA TYR A 479 12.92 1.64 -8.69
C TYR A 479 12.25 3.02 -8.70
N VAL A 480 12.18 3.67 -7.54
CA VAL A 480 11.66 5.04 -7.45
C VAL A 480 12.79 6.00 -7.11
N ARG A 481 12.94 7.06 -7.92
CA ARG A 481 13.89 8.15 -7.67
C ARG A 481 13.14 9.35 -7.12
N CYS A 482 13.57 9.83 -5.96
CA CYS A 482 12.96 10.93 -5.25
C CYS A 482 13.86 12.17 -5.29
N GLN A 483 13.30 13.33 -5.64
CA GLN A 483 13.94 14.64 -5.58
C GLN A 483 13.19 15.52 -4.59
N VAL A 484 13.86 15.91 -3.51
CA VAL A 484 13.24 16.61 -2.38
C VAL A 484 13.88 17.97 -2.19
N THR A 485 13.04 18.99 -2.03
CA THR A 485 13.44 20.37 -1.72
C THR A 485 12.59 20.90 -0.57
N PRO A 486 12.93 22.05 0.04
CA PRO A 486 12.06 22.66 1.05
C PRO A 486 10.64 22.99 0.58
N LYS A 487 10.40 23.04 -0.75
CA LYS A 487 9.12 23.44 -1.35
C LYS A 487 8.31 22.27 -1.90
N SER A 488 8.96 21.16 -2.25
CA SER A 488 8.30 20.03 -2.90
C SER A 488 9.10 18.74 -2.78
N TRP A 489 8.36 17.65 -2.87
CA TRP A 489 8.85 16.29 -3.05
C TRP A 489 8.40 15.78 -4.40
N GLN A 490 9.30 15.29 -5.24
CA GLN A 490 8.98 14.63 -6.50
C GLN A 490 9.42 13.17 -6.46
N SER A 491 8.56 12.26 -6.90
CA SER A 491 8.87 10.84 -7.08
C SER A 491 8.72 10.45 -8.55
N ASP A 492 9.79 9.92 -9.14
CA ASP A 492 9.85 9.41 -10.50
C ASP A 492 9.88 7.87 -10.46
N TYR A 493 8.90 7.23 -11.08
CA TYR A 493 8.85 5.77 -11.22
C TYR A 493 9.73 5.34 -12.40
N ARG A 494 10.95 4.88 -12.08
CA ARG A 494 11.98 4.50 -13.06
C ARG A 494 11.83 3.02 -13.37
N VAL A 495 11.40 2.70 -14.57
CA VAL A 495 11.09 1.33 -14.97
C VAL A 495 12.03 0.83 -16.05
N VAL A 496 12.35 -0.46 -16.01
CA VAL A 496 13.11 -1.15 -17.06
C VAL A 496 12.17 -1.82 -18.04
N SER A 497 12.54 -1.82 -19.33
CA SER A 497 11.74 -2.46 -20.38
C SER A 497 11.62 -3.98 -20.25
N SER A 498 12.55 -4.62 -19.53
CA SER A 498 12.48 -6.03 -19.12
C SER A 498 13.38 -6.27 -17.92
N ALA A 499 12.88 -6.95 -16.89
CA ALA A 499 13.67 -7.29 -15.71
C ALA A 499 14.61 -8.48 -15.91
N SER A 500 14.27 -9.38 -16.84
CA SER A 500 15.09 -10.56 -17.17
C SER A 500 16.20 -10.25 -18.18
N ASN A 501 16.09 -9.15 -18.93
CA ASN A 501 17.12 -8.72 -19.85
C ASN A 501 18.10 -7.74 -19.17
N PRO A 502 19.38 -8.09 -18.96
CA PRO A 502 20.36 -7.22 -18.32
C PRO A 502 20.69 -5.94 -19.09
N ASP A 503 20.38 -5.89 -20.38
CA ASP A 503 20.60 -4.72 -21.24
C ASP A 503 19.34 -3.90 -21.48
N ALA A 504 18.28 -4.15 -20.69
CA ALA A 504 17.07 -3.34 -20.73
C ALA A 504 17.34 -1.86 -20.41
N THR A 505 16.65 -1.01 -21.15
CA THR A 505 16.68 0.45 -20.99
C THR A 505 15.78 0.89 -19.85
N VAL A 506 16.18 1.95 -19.14
CA VAL A 506 15.35 2.62 -18.13
C VAL A 506 14.57 3.79 -18.73
N SER A 507 13.33 3.98 -18.28
CA SER A 507 12.52 5.16 -18.59
C SER A 507 11.73 5.62 -17.36
N THR A 508 11.21 6.85 -17.37
CA THR A 508 10.29 7.31 -16.33
C THR A 508 8.87 7.01 -16.79
N LEU A 509 8.17 6.11 -16.09
CA LEU A 509 6.79 5.74 -16.40
C LEU A 509 5.81 6.84 -16.00
N ALA A 510 6.00 7.38 -14.79
CA ALA A 510 5.19 8.46 -14.24
C ALA A 510 6.01 9.25 -13.22
N SER A 511 5.65 10.52 -13.04
CA SER A 511 6.24 11.41 -12.05
C SER A 511 5.14 12.10 -11.25
N PHE A 512 5.34 12.20 -9.94
CA PHE A 512 4.37 12.79 -9.03
C PHE A 512 5.04 13.82 -8.12
N ILE A 513 4.31 14.87 -7.76
CA ILE A 513 4.78 15.93 -6.87
C ILE A 513 3.86 16.14 -5.67
N VAL A 514 4.44 16.22 -4.48
CA VAL A 514 3.80 16.71 -3.25
C VAL A 514 4.36 18.09 -2.95
N LYS A 515 3.48 19.05 -2.66
CA LYS A 515 3.89 20.41 -2.31
C LYS A 515 4.00 20.55 -0.80
N ASN A 516 4.95 21.37 -0.34
CA ASN A 516 5.08 21.69 1.07
C ASN A 516 3.74 22.21 1.63
N GLY A 517 3.29 21.62 2.75
CA GLY A 517 2.05 21.93 3.45
C GLY A 517 0.80 21.30 2.83
N LYS A 518 0.91 20.52 1.75
CA LYS A 518 -0.23 19.93 1.03
C LYS A 518 -0.02 18.43 0.81
N PRO A 519 -0.52 17.57 1.72
CA PRO A 519 -0.60 16.14 1.48
C PRO A 519 -1.46 15.84 0.25
N GLY A 520 -1.07 14.81 -0.49
CA GLY A 520 -1.67 14.41 -1.77
C GLY A 520 -0.72 14.65 -2.93
N ALA A 521 -0.50 13.62 -3.73
CA ALA A 521 0.39 13.67 -4.89
C ALA A 521 -0.36 14.14 -6.14
N LEU A 522 0.28 15.03 -6.91
CA LEU A 522 -0.20 15.46 -8.22
C LEU A 522 0.67 14.84 -9.31
N ARG A 523 0.05 14.25 -10.33
CA ARG A 523 0.76 13.70 -11.48
C ARG A 523 1.36 14.84 -12.32
N ILE A 524 2.67 14.82 -12.56
CA ILE A 524 3.36 15.84 -13.36
C ILE A 524 3.12 15.59 -14.86
N GLY A 525 3.03 16.68 -15.62
CA GLY A 525 3.12 16.64 -17.10
C GLY A 525 1.78 16.75 -17.83
N GLY A 526 0.68 16.89 -17.11
CA GLY A 526 -0.65 16.97 -17.71
C GLY A 526 -1.76 17.36 -16.74
N VAL A 527 -2.99 17.23 -17.21
CA VAL A 527 -4.20 17.28 -16.40
C VAL A 527 -4.57 15.86 -15.99
N ASP A 528 -4.83 15.63 -14.72
CA ASP A 528 -5.16 14.32 -14.18
C ASP A 528 -6.61 14.31 -13.67
N VAL A 529 -7.40 13.37 -14.18
CA VAL A 529 -8.76 13.09 -13.67
C VAL A 529 -8.61 12.16 -12.48
N SER A 530 -8.92 12.68 -11.29
CA SER A 530 -8.65 12.00 -10.02
C SER A 530 -9.90 11.42 -9.35
N ASN A 531 -11.11 11.81 -9.80
CA ASN A 531 -12.37 11.26 -9.34
C ASN A 531 -13.53 11.62 -10.30
N ILE A 532 -14.53 10.74 -10.40
CA ILE A 532 -15.83 11.02 -11.04
C ILE A 532 -16.95 10.45 -10.16
N VAL A 533 -17.98 11.24 -9.91
CA VAL A 533 -19.15 10.84 -9.11
C VAL A 533 -20.42 11.21 -9.86
N ALA A 534 -21.24 10.22 -10.16
CA ALA A 534 -22.56 10.39 -10.77
C ALA A 534 -23.61 9.71 -9.88
N ASN A 535 -24.45 10.52 -9.22
CA ASN A 535 -25.57 10.02 -8.44
C ASN A 535 -26.79 9.77 -9.33
N THR A 536 -27.79 9.09 -8.79
CA THR A 536 -29.11 8.88 -9.41
C THR A 536 -29.68 10.19 -9.94
N MET A 537 -30.03 10.17 -11.22
CA MET A 537 -30.50 11.34 -11.96
C MET A 537 -32.03 11.35 -12.04
N PHE A 538 -32.64 12.53 -11.90
CA PHE A 538 -34.08 12.65 -12.14
C PHE A 538 -34.37 12.86 -13.63
N SER A 539 -35.18 11.98 -14.23
CA SER A 539 -35.56 12.05 -15.65
C SER A 539 -36.11 13.42 -16.04
N GLY A 540 -35.59 14.00 -17.13
CA GLY A 540 -35.99 15.32 -17.61
C GLY A 540 -35.52 16.51 -16.76
N LYS A 541 -34.77 16.29 -15.67
CA LYS A 541 -34.18 17.35 -14.84
C LYS A 541 -32.65 17.35 -14.98
N PRO A 542 -31.98 18.53 -14.94
CA PRO A 542 -30.53 18.60 -14.84
C PRO A 542 -30.04 17.92 -13.56
N SER A 543 -29.07 17.02 -13.70
CA SER A 543 -28.43 16.29 -12.60
C SER A 543 -26.91 16.44 -12.71
N PRO A 544 -26.20 16.81 -11.64
CA PRO A 544 -24.76 17.05 -11.70
C PRO A 544 -23.95 15.75 -11.71
N VAL A 545 -22.97 15.67 -12.61
CA VAL A 545 -21.86 14.71 -12.54
C VAL A 545 -20.62 15.47 -12.05
N SER A 546 -20.11 15.10 -10.88
CA SER A 546 -18.94 15.75 -10.26
C SER A 546 -17.64 15.13 -10.77
N VAL A 547 -16.74 15.94 -11.33
CA VAL A 547 -15.44 15.51 -11.86
C VAL A 547 -14.32 16.28 -11.16
N THR A 548 -13.38 15.58 -10.53
CA THR A 548 -12.23 16.22 -9.87
C THR A 548 -10.97 16.12 -10.72
N LEU A 549 -10.44 17.29 -11.09
CA LEU A 549 -9.28 17.44 -11.95
C LEU A 549 -8.12 18.06 -11.18
N SER A 550 -6.90 17.77 -11.61
CA SER A 550 -5.71 18.48 -11.14
C SER A 550 -4.75 18.80 -12.28
N ASN A 551 -4.02 19.91 -12.16
CA ASN A 551 -3.06 20.36 -13.16
C ASN A 551 -1.62 20.19 -12.66
N GLY A 552 -0.92 19.21 -13.21
CA GLY A 552 0.50 18.96 -12.96
C GLY A 552 1.46 19.64 -13.92
N THR A 553 0.99 20.54 -14.77
CA THR A 553 1.84 21.34 -15.66
C THR A 553 2.38 22.57 -14.93
N ALA A 554 3.39 23.21 -15.52
CA ALA A 554 3.99 24.43 -14.99
C ALA A 554 3.19 25.72 -15.31
N LYS A 555 2.07 25.62 -16.05
CA LYS A 555 1.28 26.76 -16.51
C LYS A 555 -0.20 26.53 -16.20
N ALA A 556 -0.98 27.60 -16.15
CA ALA A 556 -2.43 27.46 -16.13
C ALA A 556 -2.89 26.75 -17.40
N VAL A 557 -3.89 25.88 -17.27
CA VAL A 557 -4.45 25.12 -18.38
C VAL A 557 -5.95 25.34 -18.40
N GLU A 558 -6.47 25.77 -19.53
CA GLU A 558 -7.91 25.78 -19.80
C GLU A 558 -8.34 24.36 -20.16
N VAL A 559 -9.39 23.87 -19.50
CA VAL A 559 -9.90 22.51 -19.62
C VAL A 559 -11.38 22.55 -19.91
N ASP A 560 -11.78 21.92 -21.01
CA ASP A 560 -13.16 21.61 -21.33
C ASP A 560 -13.52 20.24 -20.78
N VAL A 561 -14.61 20.17 -20.04
CA VAL A 561 -15.13 18.96 -19.41
C VAL A 561 -16.57 18.75 -19.90
N SER A 562 -16.85 17.59 -20.45
CA SER A 562 -18.20 17.20 -20.87
C SER A 562 -18.43 15.71 -20.66
N ILE A 563 -19.68 15.31 -20.49
CA ILE A 563 -20.08 13.91 -20.49
C ILE A 563 -20.63 13.56 -21.87
N ASN A 564 -20.09 12.53 -22.51
CA ASN A 564 -20.65 11.94 -23.71
C ASN A 564 -21.87 11.10 -23.33
N VAL A 565 -23.01 11.47 -23.90
CA VAL A 565 -24.33 10.91 -23.57
C VAL A 565 -25.05 10.40 -24.82
N PRO A 566 -26.01 9.46 -24.69
CA PRO A 566 -26.82 8.99 -25.80
C PRO A 566 -27.63 10.11 -26.47
N LYS A 567 -28.08 9.87 -27.72
CA LYS A 567 -28.74 10.89 -28.58
C LYS A 567 -29.95 11.60 -27.95
N ASN A 568 -30.68 10.92 -27.07
CA ASN A 568 -31.88 11.43 -26.39
C ASN A 568 -31.61 12.08 -25.03
N TRP A 569 -30.34 12.11 -24.59
CA TRP A 569 -29.89 12.80 -23.39
C TRP A 569 -29.30 14.16 -23.77
N LYS A 570 -29.16 15.06 -22.79
CA LYS A 570 -28.41 16.31 -22.94
C LYS A 570 -27.30 16.36 -21.91
N SER A 571 -26.21 17.01 -22.27
CA SER A 571 -25.03 17.20 -21.42
C SER A 571 -24.48 18.59 -21.68
N GLU A 572 -24.12 19.29 -20.62
CA GLU A 572 -23.45 20.58 -20.72
C GLU A 572 -21.93 20.41 -20.92
N ARG A 573 -21.29 21.46 -21.39
CA ARG A 573 -19.84 21.58 -21.40
C ARG A 573 -19.45 22.65 -20.39
N VAL A 574 -18.50 22.33 -19.53
CA VAL A 574 -17.94 23.25 -18.54
C VAL A 574 -16.49 23.51 -18.90
N THR A 575 -16.13 24.78 -19.01
CA THR A 575 -14.74 25.22 -19.22
C THR A 575 -14.23 25.82 -17.93
N ILE A 576 -13.07 25.35 -17.44
CA ILE A 576 -12.38 25.91 -16.28
C ILE A 576 -10.92 26.21 -16.60
N VAL A 577 -10.32 27.11 -15.83
CA VAL A 577 -8.87 27.32 -15.82
C VAL A 577 -8.29 26.68 -14.56
N LEU A 578 -7.46 25.66 -14.73
CA LEU A 578 -6.71 25.05 -13.64
C LEU A 578 -5.34 25.71 -13.54
N GLU A 579 -5.09 26.40 -12.43
CA GLU A 579 -3.78 26.96 -12.11
C GLU A 579 -2.71 25.85 -11.93
N PRO A 580 -1.41 26.14 -12.11
CA PRO A 580 -0.35 25.17 -11.83
C PRO A 580 -0.45 24.59 -10.42
N SER A 581 -0.42 23.25 -10.31
CA SER A 581 -0.64 22.54 -9.04
C SER A 581 -2.00 22.82 -8.37
N GLY A 582 -2.96 23.35 -9.13
CA GLY A 582 -4.34 23.53 -8.74
C GLY A 582 -5.12 22.23 -8.91
N SER A 583 -6.17 22.08 -8.10
CA SER A 583 -7.19 21.05 -8.27
C SER A 583 -8.55 21.70 -8.11
N SER A 584 -9.53 21.23 -8.89
CA SER A 584 -10.91 21.68 -8.84
C SER A 584 -11.84 20.51 -9.08
N THR A 585 -12.98 20.51 -8.38
CA THR A 585 -14.14 19.70 -8.74
C THR A 585 -15.07 20.55 -9.59
N VAL A 586 -15.56 20.01 -10.70
CA VAL A 586 -16.56 20.66 -11.57
C VAL A 586 -17.80 19.79 -11.64
N GLU A 587 -18.96 20.42 -11.72
CA GLU A 587 -20.23 19.74 -11.94
C GLU A 587 -20.64 19.90 -13.40
N VAL A 588 -20.72 18.79 -14.12
CA VAL A 588 -21.24 18.75 -15.50
C VAL A 588 -22.69 18.32 -15.44
N MET A 589 -23.61 19.19 -15.87
CA MET A 589 -25.04 18.90 -15.84
C MET A 589 -25.42 17.93 -16.97
N VAL A 590 -26.08 16.85 -16.60
CA VAL A 590 -26.64 15.84 -17.51
C VAL A 590 -28.16 15.80 -17.34
N ILE A 591 -28.90 15.76 -18.45
CA ILE A 591 -30.36 15.69 -18.48
C ILE A 591 -30.76 14.39 -19.19
N PRO A 592 -31.22 13.37 -18.44
CA PRO A 592 -31.77 12.15 -19.02
C PRO A 592 -33.11 12.40 -19.73
N PRO A 593 -33.57 11.49 -20.62
CA PRO A 593 -34.86 11.61 -21.28
C PRO A 593 -35.99 11.69 -20.26
N ALA A 594 -36.98 12.53 -20.52
CA ALA A 594 -38.18 12.59 -19.71
C ALA A 594 -39.00 11.32 -19.95
N GLN A 595 -39.44 10.65 -18.88
CA GLN A 595 -40.57 9.71 -18.77
C GLN A 595 -40.26 8.26 -18.41
N ILE A 596 -39.08 7.72 -18.71
CA ILE A 596 -38.77 6.32 -18.34
C ILE A 596 -37.51 6.20 -17.48
N PRO A 597 -37.49 5.28 -16.50
CA PRO A 597 -36.27 4.87 -15.85
C PRO A 597 -35.33 4.20 -16.85
N VAL A 598 -34.05 4.54 -16.78
CA VAL A 598 -33.02 4.01 -17.67
C VAL A 598 -31.70 3.86 -16.92
N THR A 599 -30.95 2.83 -17.29
CA THR A 599 -29.53 2.69 -16.95
C THR A 599 -28.74 2.84 -18.24
N GLU A 600 -27.77 3.75 -18.28
CA GLU A 600 -26.94 3.99 -19.46
C GLU A 600 -25.47 4.08 -19.08
N LYS A 601 -24.60 3.62 -19.99
CA LYS A 601 -23.16 3.86 -19.87
C LYS A 601 -22.83 5.22 -20.49
N LEU A 602 -22.23 6.09 -19.67
CA LEU A 602 -21.75 7.41 -20.07
C LEU A 602 -20.23 7.42 -20.05
N SER A 603 -19.64 8.35 -20.81
CA SER A 603 -18.18 8.49 -20.84
C SER A 603 -17.78 9.93 -20.55
N LEU A 604 -16.85 10.13 -19.64
CA LEU A 604 -16.22 11.44 -19.43
C LEU A 604 -15.34 11.79 -20.64
N GLU A 605 -15.44 13.02 -21.13
CA GLU A 605 -14.49 13.61 -22.08
C GLU A 605 -13.85 14.86 -21.46
N VAL A 606 -12.52 14.87 -21.42
CA VAL A 606 -11.72 15.99 -20.93
C VAL A 606 -10.73 16.43 -22.00
N ASN A 607 -10.79 17.71 -22.36
CA ASN A 607 -9.90 18.31 -23.36
C ASN A 607 -9.12 19.47 -22.75
N ALA A 608 -7.78 19.35 -22.73
CA ALA A 608 -6.86 20.36 -22.21
C ALA A 608 -5.98 20.98 -23.32
N GLY A 609 -6.44 20.89 -24.57
CA GLY A 609 -5.72 21.30 -25.77
C GLY A 609 -4.69 20.25 -26.27
N LYS A 610 -4.26 20.37 -27.53
CA LYS A 610 -3.41 19.37 -28.23
C LYS A 610 -2.02 19.13 -27.62
N LYS A 611 -1.54 20.03 -26.77
CA LYS A 611 -0.18 19.98 -26.18
C LYS A 611 -0.17 19.56 -24.72
N THR A 612 -1.34 19.37 -24.11
CA THR A 612 -1.45 18.97 -22.71
C THR A 612 -1.97 17.55 -22.66
N GLN A 613 -1.20 16.66 -22.06
CA GLN A 613 -1.67 15.29 -21.83
C GLN A 613 -2.80 15.32 -20.80
N VAL A 614 -3.85 14.56 -21.05
CA VAL A 614 -4.91 14.31 -20.06
C VAL A 614 -4.81 12.85 -19.64
N PHE A 615 -4.62 12.62 -18.35
CA PHE A 615 -4.61 11.30 -17.74
C PHE A 615 -6.02 10.99 -17.22
N GLY A 616 -6.50 9.77 -17.47
CA GLY A 616 -7.90 9.40 -17.16
C GLY A 616 -8.93 10.09 -18.07
N ALA A 617 -8.55 10.47 -19.30
CA ALA A 617 -9.34 11.31 -20.20
C ALA A 617 -10.63 10.68 -20.76
N SER A 618 -10.79 9.36 -20.61
CA SER A 618 -11.96 8.60 -21.07
C SER A 618 -12.26 7.54 -20.02
N LEU A 619 -13.10 7.91 -19.06
CA LEU A 619 -13.60 6.99 -18.04
C LEU A 619 -15.07 6.74 -18.32
N ASP A 620 -15.40 5.47 -18.55
CA ASP A 620 -16.78 5.01 -18.66
C ASP A 620 -17.34 4.80 -17.26
N PHE A 621 -18.58 5.23 -17.05
CA PHE A 621 -19.32 5.02 -15.81
C PHE A 621 -20.79 4.78 -16.13
N GLU A 622 -21.49 4.12 -15.22
CA GLU A 622 -22.92 3.86 -15.35
C GLU A 622 -23.72 4.98 -14.70
N ALA A 623 -24.81 5.40 -15.34
CA ALA A 623 -25.75 6.38 -14.83
C ALA A 623 -27.14 5.76 -14.73
N VAL A 624 -27.73 5.85 -13.54
CA VAL A 624 -29.12 5.45 -13.27
C VAL A 624 -30.00 6.69 -13.26
N SER A 625 -31.07 6.67 -14.05
CA SER A 625 -32.07 7.73 -14.10
C SER A 625 -33.45 7.20 -13.73
N VAL A 626 -34.24 8.02 -13.05
CA VAL A 626 -35.62 7.71 -12.65
C VAL A 626 -36.52 8.95 -12.68
N PRO A 627 -37.82 8.85 -13.02
CA PRO A 627 -38.76 9.96 -12.86
C PRO A 627 -38.93 10.40 -11.39
N SER A 628 -39.39 11.64 -11.19
CA SER A 628 -39.78 12.12 -9.85
C SER A 628 -40.93 11.25 -9.33
N GLY A 629 -40.89 10.86 -8.06
CA GLY A 629 -41.97 10.09 -7.43
C GLY A 629 -43.34 10.78 -7.53
N ASP A 630 -43.36 12.11 -7.49
CA ASP A 630 -44.57 12.94 -7.64
C ASP A 630 -45.25 12.82 -9.02
N THR A 631 -44.56 12.24 -10.02
CA THR A 631 -45.08 12.03 -11.38
C THR A 631 -45.48 10.58 -11.65
N LEU A 632 -45.30 9.70 -10.67
CA LEU A 632 -45.52 8.27 -10.77
C LEU A 632 -46.77 7.88 -9.96
N LEU A 633 -47.42 6.77 -10.35
CA LEU A 633 -48.50 6.19 -9.56
C LEU A 633 -47.97 5.54 -8.26
N LEU A 634 -46.75 5.02 -8.33
CA LEU A 634 -46.03 4.43 -7.21
C LEU A 634 -44.52 4.59 -7.42
N ALA A 635 -43.81 4.98 -6.37
CA ALA A 635 -42.35 5.08 -6.37
C ALA A 635 -41.82 4.56 -5.03
N LEU A 636 -41.15 3.41 -5.08
CA LEU A 636 -40.60 2.71 -3.93
C LEU A 636 -39.09 2.70 -4.00
N ASP A 637 -38.48 3.09 -2.90
CA ASP A 637 -37.06 2.97 -2.61
C ASP A 637 -36.89 1.90 -1.51
N SER A 638 -36.16 0.85 -1.85
CA SER A 638 -36.19 -0.41 -1.14
C SER A 638 -34.94 -0.57 -0.29
N GLY A 639 -35.07 -1.02 0.95
CA GLY A 639 -33.91 -1.19 1.80
C GLY A 639 -34.22 -1.28 3.28
N SER A 640 -33.27 -0.86 4.12
CA SER A 640 -33.43 -0.97 5.58
C SER A 640 -34.51 0.00 6.10
N ALA A 641 -35.05 -0.26 7.29
CA ALA A 641 -36.01 0.65 7.93
C ALA A 641 -35.44 2.04 8.23
N THR A 642 -34.11 2.18 8.28
CA THR A 642 -33.41 3.40 8.74
C THR A 642 -32.65 4.15 7.65
N SER A 643 -32.51 3.55 6.46
CA SER A 643 -31.85 4.17 5.32
C SER A 643 -32.52 5.51 4.95
N ALA A 644 -31.75 6.56 4.66
CA ALA A 644 -32.24 7.69 3.87
C ALA A 644 -32.84 7.21 2.53
N LEU A 645 -33.91 7.87 2.11
CA LEU A 645 -34.65 7.58 0.88
C LEU A 645 -34.30 8.62 -0.19
N LEU A 646 -34.35 8.22 -1.46
CA LEU A 646 -34.37 9.15 -2.57
C LEU A 646 -35.57 10.11 -2.41
N PRO A 647 -35.39 11.44 -2.55
CA PRO A 647 -36.49 12.38 -2.41
C PRO A 647 -37.70 12.01 -3.29
N SER A 648 -38.91 12.17 -2.76
CA SER A 648 -40.21 11.79 -3.36
C SER A 648 -40.54 10.29 -3.44
N PHE A 649 -39.66 9.41 -2.94
CA PHE A 649 -39.91 7.96 -2.90
C PHE A 649 -40.43 7.53 -1.53
N SER A 650 -41.21 6.45 -1.51
CA SER A 650 -41.67 5.79 -0.29
C SER A 650 -40.81 4.57 0.03
N ARG A 651 -40.62 4.26 1.31
CA ARG A 651 -39.83 3.10 1.73
C ARG A 651 -40.52 1.78 1.37
N LEU A 652 -39.76 0.83 0.87
CA LEU A 652 -40.10 -0.60 0.87
C LEU A 652 -39.08 -1.35 1.71
N SER A 653 -39.42 -1.62 2.96
CA SER A 653 -38.59 -2.36 3.92
C SER A 653 -39.14 -3.75 4.19
N PRO A 654 -38.37 -4.67 4.79
CA PRO A 654 -38.88 -5.96 5.28
C PRO A 654 -40.12 -5.84 6.17
N GLU A 655 -40.27 -4.72 6.88
CA GLU A 655 -41.37 -4.44 7.80
C GLU A 655 -42.66 -3.99 7.09
N ASP A 656 -42.61 -3.65 5.79
CA ASP A 656 -43.76 -3.18 5.02
C ASP A 656 -44.65 -4.35 4.56
N ILE A 657 -45.39 -4.93 5.50
CA ILE A 657 -46.46 -5.89 5.21
C ILE A 657 -47.61 -5.22 4.43
N TRP A 658 -48.35 -6.00 3.65
CA TRP A 658 -49.48 -5.48 2.86
C TRP A 658 -50.49 -4.69 3.71
N VAL A 659 -50.74 -3.44 3.27
CA VAL A 659 -51.78 -2.57 3.83
C VAL A 659 -52.52 -1.92 2.66
N ALA A 660 -53.83 -2.17 2.55
CA ALA A 660 -54.66 -1.65 1.45
C ALA A 660 -54.57 -0.12 1.27
N ALA A 661 -54.48 0.62 2.38
CA ALA A 661 -54.32 2.08 2.34
C ALA A 661 -52.95 2.56 1.83
N LYS A 662 -51.89 1.73 1.95
CA LYS A 662 -50.57 2.01 1.36
C LYS A 662 -50.51 1.63 -0.12
N GLY A 663 -51.32 0.65 -0.53
CA GLY A 663 -51.36 0.14 -1.91
C GLY A 663 -50.18 -0.77 -2.27
N TYR A 664 -49.32 -1.12 -1.34
CA TYR A 664 -48.25 -2.12 -1.52
C TYR A 664 -47.91 -2.81 -0.20
N GLY A 665 -47.20 -3.94 -0.30
CA GLY A 665 -46.50 -4.57 0.82
C GLY A 665 -46.33 -6.07 0.67
N TRP A 666 -45.48 -6.64 1.52
CA TRP A 666 -45.13 -8.06 1.50
C TRP A 666 -46.28 -8.94 2.01
N ILE A 667 -46.46 -10.10 1.36
CA ILE A 667 -47.40 -11.14 1.76
C ILE A 667 -46.61 -12.38 2.20
N GLY A 668 -46.92 -12.88 3.40
CA GLY A 668 -46.26 -14.08 3.94
C GLY A 668 -44.87 -13.78 4.48
N THR A 669 -43.85 -14.47 3.97
CA THR A 669 -42.47 -14.32 4.43
C THR A 669 -41.86 -13.04 3.88
N ALA A 670 -41.49 -12.11 4.77
CA ALA A 670 -40.79 -10.89 4.39
C ALA A 670 -39.35 -11.18 3.89
N PRO A 671 -38.81 -10.36 2.97
CA PRO A 671 -37.42 -10.44 2.58
C PRO A 671 -36.48 -9.90 3.67
N SER A 672 -35.17 -10.02 3.45
CA SER A 672 -34.16 -9.26 4.19
C SER A 672 -33.91 -7.90 3.51
N ALA A 673 -33.16 -7.02 4.19
CA ALA A 673 -32.62 -5.80 3.59
C ALA A 673 -31.11 -5.65 3.83
N ARG A 674 -30.46 -4.85 2.98
CA ARG A 674 -29.05 -4.47 3.08
C ARG A 674 -28.89 -2.98 2.75
N ASP A 675 -28.00 -2.32 3.48
CA ASP A 675 -27.51 -0.97 3.18
C ASP A 675 -25.99 -1.07 3.05
N ARG A 676 -25.46 -0.65 1.90
CA ARG A 676 -24.03 -0.71 1.59
C ARG A 676 -23.25 0.53 1.95
N ASN A 677 -23.93 1.60 2.35
CA ASN A 677 -23.29 2.85 2.73
C ASN A 677 -22.29 3.32 1.64
N LYS A 678 -22.59 3.01 0.37
CA LYS A 678 -21.80 3.24 -0.84
C LYS A 678 -22.77 3.55 -1.96
N LEU A 679 -22.43 4.49 -2.84
CA LEU A 679 -23.32 5.10 -3.84
C LEU A 679 -24.41 6.00 -3.21
N ASP A 680 -25.31 6.51 -4.05
CA ASP A 680 -26.43 7.37 -3.66
C ASP A 680 -27.62 6.59 -3.06
N GLU A 681 -28.62 7.32 -2.60
CA GLU A 681 -29.78 6.80 -1.88
C GLU A 681 -30.53 5.67 -2.61
N LEU A 682 -30.68 5.72 -3.94
CA LEU A 682 -31.47 4.71 -4.67
C LEU A 682 -30.67 3.42 -4.97
N GLN A 683 -29.34 3.53 -5.01
CA GLN A 683 -28.45 2.44 -5.42
C GLN A 683 -27.73 1.78 -4.23
N ARG A 684 -27.68 2.44 -3.07
CA ARG A 684 -26.93 1.94 -1.90
C ARG A 684 -27.65 0.84 -1.12
N ASP A 685 -28.98 0.80 -1.15
CA ASP A 685 -29.79 -0.14 -0.38
C ASP A 685 -30.83 -0.89 -1.21
N PHE A 686 -31.22 -2.07 -0.71
CA PHE A 686 -32.17 -2.95 -1.37
C PHE A 686 -32.74 -4.02 -0.43
N THR A 687 -33.88 -4.58 -0.83
CA THR A 687 -34.41 -5.82 -0.25
C THR A 687 -33.98 -7.04 -1.08
N LEU A 688 -33.76 -8.16 -0.41
CA LEU A 688 -33.33 -9.41 -1.03
C LEU A 688 -33.86 -10.65 -0.32
N SER A 689 -33.97 -11.76 -1.05
CA SER A 689 -34.11 -13.09 -0.47
C SER A 689 -33.40 -14.14 -1.32
N ARG A 690 -32.99 -15.24 -0.69
CA ARG A 690 -32.25 -16.33 -1.34
C ARG A 690 -33.12 -17.57 -1.45
N ASN A 691 -33.21 -18.13 -2.67
CA ASN A 691 -33.90 -19.41 -2.95
C ASN A 691 -35.37 -19.51 -2.48
N THR A 692 -35.96 -18.40 -2.03
CA THR A 692 -37.29 -18.37 -1.42
C THR A 692 -38.16 -17.40 -2.22
N PRO A 693 -39.18 -17.90 -2.94
CA PRO A 693 -40.16 -17.03 -3.58
C PRO A 693 -40.79 -16.09 -2.56
N THR A 694 -40.79 -14.80 -2.86
CA THR A 694 -41.34 -13.76 -1.99
C THR A 694 -42.42 -13.01 -2.75
N ILE A 695 -43.53 -12.69 -2.08
CA ILE A 695 -44.69 -12.07 -2.71
C ILE A 695 -44.77 -10.60 -2.31
N LEU A 696 -44.66 -9.72 -3.30
CA LEU A 696 -44.98 -8.30 -3.16
C LEU A 696 -46.36 -8.05 -3.78
N ARG A 697 -47.33 -7.65 -2.97
CA ARG A 697 -48.65 -7.27 -3.46
C ARG A 697 -48.68 -5.79 -3.79
N LEU A 698 -49.28 -5.44 -4.93
CA LEU A 698 -49.51 -4.06 -5.38
C LEU A 698 -51.00 -3.83 -5.67
N ALA A 699 -51.52 -2.67 -5.27
CA ALA A 699 -52.78 -2.14 -5.80
C ALA A 699 -52.50 -1.47 -7.15
N VAL A 700 -53.00 -2.06 -8.23
CA VAL A 700 -52.83 -1.55 -9.59
C VAL A 700 -54.09 -0.80 -10.00
N PRO A 701 -54.02 0.51 -10.31
CA PRO A 701 -55.17 1.29 -10.77
C PRO A 701 -55.75 0.77 -12.07
N SER A 702 -56.96 1.19 -12.42
CA SER A 702 -57.61 0.78 -13.67
C SER A 702 -56.73 1.04 -14.90
N GLY A 703 -56.70 0.11 -15.84
CA GLY A 703 -55.90 0.18 -17.07
C GLY A 703 -54.58 -0.59 -17.01
N VAL A 704 -53.82 -0.50 -18.11
CA VAL A 704 -52.51 -1.15 -18.25
C VAL A 704 -51.42 -0.16 -17.91
N HIS A 705 -50.60 -0.51 -16.92
CA HIS A 705 -49.54 0.33 -16.38
C HIS A 705 -48.18 -0.32 -16.59
N ARG A 706 -47.17 0.50 -16.89
CA ARG A 706 -45.79 0.01 -17.02
C ARG A 706 -45.07 0.11 -15.69
N ILE A 707 -44.49 -1.01 -15.27
CA ILE A 707 -43.72 -1.14 -14.04
C ILE A 707 -42.25 -1.31 -14.38
N TYR A 708 -41.39 -0.73 -13.56
CA TYR A 708 -39.95 -0.98 -13.62
C TYR A 708 -39.44 -1.37 -12.23
N ILE A 709 -38.61 -2.40 -12.19
CA ILE A 709 -37.86 -2.79 -10.99
C ILE A 709 -36.38 -2.52 -11.24
N LEU A 710 -35.75 -1.74 -10.36
CA LEU A 710 -34.30 -1.60 -10.33
C LEU A 710 -33.74 -2.78 -9.54
N THR A 711 -32.89 -3.55 -10.20
CA THR A 711 -32.12 -4.62 -9.59
C THR A 711 -30.65 -4.35 -9.76
N GLY A 712 -29.84 -4.79 -8.81
CA GLY A 712 -28.43 -4.49 -8.77
C GLY A 712 -27.96 -4.44 -7.34
N ASP A 713 -26.66 -4.23 -7.20
CA ASP A 713 -25.98 -4.25 -5.93
C ASP A 713 -24.70 -3.44 -6.13
N ALA A 714 -24.43 -2.47 -5.26
CA ALA A 714 -23.29 -1.54 -5.34
C ALA A 714 -21.91 -2.24 -5.30
N SER A 715 -21.97 -3.55 -5.13
CA SER A 715 -21.10 -4.21 -4.21
C SER A 715 -21.02 -5.71 -4.58
N TYR A 716 -22.07 -6.49 -4.83
CA TYR A 716 -21.88 -7.85 -5.40
C TYR A 716 -22.33 -7.98 -6.85
N ALA A 717 -21.73 -8.96 -7.54
CA ALA A 717 -22.28 -9.41 -8.81
C ALA A 717 -23.70 -9.92 -8.53
N SER A 718 -24.65 -9.43 -9.30
CA SER A 718 -26.05 -9.74 -9.08
C SER A 718 -26.50 -10.83 -10.04
N GLY A 719 -27.16 -11.86 -9.50
CA GLY A 719 -27.82 -12.92 -10.26
C GLY A 719 -29.10 -12.48 -10.96
N ASN A 720 -29.85 -13.44 -11.47
CA ASN A 720 -31.09 -13.16 -12.19
C ASN A 720 -32.25 -12.93 -11.22
N THR A 721 -32.86 -11.74 -11.28
CA THR A 721 -34.12 -11.43 -10.58
C THR A 721 -35.29 -11.72 -11.52
N VAL A 722 -36.18 -12.62 -11.12
CA VAL A 722 -37.29 -13.11 -11.94
C VAL A 722 -38.63 -12.74 -11.30
N ILE A 723 -39.52 -12.14 -12.09
CA ILE A 723 -40.82 -11.63 -11.65
C ILE A 723 -41.95 -12.40 -12.35
N ARG A 724 -42.85 -12.97 -11.55
CA ARG A 724 -44.04 -13.68 -12.02
C ARG A 724 -45.30 -13.12 -11.39
N SER A 725 -46.42 -13.30 -12.08
CA SER A 725 -47.76 -13.10 -11.51
C SER A 725 -48.67 -14.18 -12.07
N GLU A 726 -49.46 -14.80 -11.21
CA GLU A 726 -50.41 -15.85 -11.60
C GLU A 726 -49.73 -16.98 -12.43
N GLY A 727 -48.49 -17.33 -12.08
CA GLY A 727 -47.67 -18.33 -12.77
C GLY A 727 -47.02 -17.88 -14.09
N ARG A 728 -47.38 -16.70 -14.63
CA ARG A 728 -46.81 -16.16 -15.87
C ARG A 728 -45.53 -15.37 -15.60
N LEU A 729 -44.50 -15.56 -16.43
CA LEU A 729 -43.29 -14.72 -16.43
C LEU A 729 -43.66 -13.32 -16.92
N LEU A 730 -43.42 -12.31 -16.09
CA LEU A 730 -43.59 -10.90 -16.45
C LEU A 730 -42.28 -10.28 -16.90
N ALA A 731 -41.20 -10.53 -16.16
CA ALA A 731 -39.90 -9.90 -16.39
C ALA A 731 -38.76 -10.73 -15.78
N GLU A 732 -37.55 -10.58 -16.33
CA GLU A 732 -36.31 -11.04 -15.70
C GLU A 732 -35.12 -10.14 -16.06
N SER A 733 -34.11 -10.06 -15.20
CA SER A 733 -32.95 -9.19 -15.42
C SER A 733 -32.02 -9.70 -16.53
N GLY A 734 -32.06 -10.99 -16.85
CA GLY A 734 -31.47 -11.56 -18.06
C GLY A 734 -29.97 -11.80 -17.97
N GLY A 735 -29.50 -12.43 -16.90
CA GLY A 735 -28.10 -12.84 -16.71
C GLY A 735 -27.45 -12.22 -15.47
N GLU A 736 -26.13 -12.39 -15.37
CA GLU A 736 -25.31 -11.84 -14.28
C GLU A 736 -24.75 -10.46 -14.66
N PHE A 737 -24.73 -9.53 -13.70
CA PHE A 737 -24.09 -8.21 -13.86
C PHE A 737 -23.05 -8.00 -12.75
N ASN A 738 -21.99 -7.25 -13.07
CA ASN A 738 -20.86 -7.01 -12.18
C ASN A 738 -21.24 -6.12 -10.97
N PRO A 739 -20.46 -6.15 -9.88
CA PRO A 739 -20.60 -5.19 -8.78
C PRO A 739 -20.73 -3.74 -9.25
N GLY A 740 -21.66 -2.99 -8.65
CA GLY A 740 -21.90 -1.59 -8.98
C GLY A 740 -22.76 -1.38 -10.23
N GLN A 741 -23.20 -2.45 -10.90
CA GLN A 741 -24.12 -2.35 -12.05
C GLN A 741 -25.57 -2.54 -11.61
N PHE A 742 -26.43 -1.69 -12.15
CA PHE A 742 -27.86 -1.66 -11.88
C PHE A 742 -28.64 -1.72 -13.18
N LYS A 743 -29.77 -2.40 -13.16
CA LYS A 743 -30.62 -2.57 -14.34
C LYS A 743 -32.08 -2.38 -13.98
N TRP A 744 -32.74 -1.53 -14.75
CA TRP A 744 -34.20 -1.45 -14.76
C TRP A 744 -34.79 -2.59 -15.60
N ILE A 745 -35.73 -3.33 -15.01
CA ILE A 745 -36.46 -4.42 -15.67
C ILE A 745 -37.92 -3.96 -15.89
N PRO A 746 -38.34 -3.72 -17.15
CA PRO A 746 -39.71 -3.31 -17.45
C PRO A 746 -40.68 -4.50 -17.58
N PHE A 747 -41.93 -4.30 -17.17
CA PHE A 747 -43.06 -5.18 -17.48
C PHE A 747 -44.39 -4.40 -17.37
N GLU A 748 -45.51 -5.05 -17.72
CA GLU A 748 -46.83 -4.43 -17.71
C GLU A 748 -47.76 -5.17 -16.75
N LEU A 749 -48.58 -4.41 -16.02
CA LEU A 749 -49.64 -4.91 -15.16
C LEU A 749 -50.97 -4.30 -15.59
N ASP A 750 -52.00 -5.15 -15.73
CA ASP A 750 -53.36 -4.71 -16.05
C ASP A 750 -54.22 -4.72 -14.79
N GLY A 751 -54.60 -3.53 -14.33
CA GLY A 751 -55.52 -3.32 -13.22
C GLY A 751 -56.98 -3.63 -13.53
N GLY A 752 -57.31 -3.89 -14.80
CA GLY A 752 -58.69 -4.06 -15.26
C GLY A 752 -59.46 -2.73 -15.25
N MET A 753 -60.79 -2.79 -15.29
CA MET A 753 -61.62 -1.58 -15.37
C MET A 753 -61.74 -0.82 -14.04
N GLU A 754 -61.60 -1.49 -12.90
CA GLU A 754 -61.83 -0.91 -11.57
C GLU A 754 -60.54 -0.78 -10.73
N GLY A 755 -59.41 -1.25 -11.26
CA GLY A 755 -58.22 -1.52 -10.47
C GLY A 755 -58.31 -2.85 -9.74
N ARG A 756 -57.16 -3.47 -9.45
CA ARG A 756 -57.10 -4.73 -8.71
C ARG A 756 -55.79 -4.91 -7.95
N GLU A 757 -55.81 -5.78 -6.97
CA GLU A 757 -54.60 -6.26 -6.31
C GLU A 757 -53.90 -7.30 -7.20
N ILE A 758 -52.59 -7.19 -7.35
CA ILE A 758 -51.75 -8.15 -8.08
C ILE A 758 -50.59 -8.58 -7.19
N ASP A 759 -50.38 -9.90 -7.12
CA ASP A 759 -49.26 -10.51 -6.41
C ASP A 759 -48.08 -10.73 -7.37
N LEU A 760 -46.96 -10.08 -7.08
CA LEU A 760 -45.69 -10.31 -7.76
C LEU A 760 -44.90 -11.35 -6.97
N GLU A 761 -44.75 -12.54 -7.54
CA GLU A 761 -43.83 -13.56 -7.06
C GLU A 761 -42.43 -13.27 -7.58
N ILE A 762 -41.51 -13.00 -6.66
CA ILE A 762 -40.12 -12.62 -6.94
C ILE A 762 -39.21 -13.78 -6.55
N THR A 763 -38.37 -14.22 -7.48
CA THR A 763 -37.44 -15.34 -7.30
C THR A 763 -36.05 -15.00 -7.82
N GLY A 764 -35.02 -15.58 -7.20
CA GLY A 764 -33.62 -15.45 -7.60
C GLY A 764 -33.14 -16.70 -8.30
N ALA A 765 -32.35 -16.55 -9.35
CA ALA A 765 -31.73 -17.66 -10.10
C ALA A 765 -30.28 -17.31 -10.51
N LEU A 766 -29.51 -18.32 -10.96
CA LEU A 766 -28.07 -18.23 -11.28
C LEU A 766 -27.16 -18.08 -10.03
N LYS A 767 -25.90 -17.68 -10.24
CA LYS A 767 -24.70 -17.83 -9.38
C LYS A 767 -24.86 -17.75 -7.86
N ASP A 768 -25.73 -16.87 -7.35
CA ASP A 768 -25.88 -16.63 -5.91
C ASP A 768 -27.27 -17.05 -5.35
N GLY A 769 -28.25 -17.28 -6.22
CA GLY A 769 -29.64 -17.61 -5.86
C GLY A 769 -30.42 -16.46 -5.20
N TYR A 770 -29.89 -15.24 -5.22
CA TYR A 770 -30.56 -14.06 -4.68
C TYR A 770 -31.35 -13.33 -5.76
N TRP A 771 -32.52 -12.81 -5.38
CA TRP A 771 -33.11 -11.67 -6.08
C TRP A 771 -32.87 -10.41 -5.26
N ARG A 772 -32.78 -9.27 -5.94
CA ARG A 772 -32.57 -7.95 -5.32
C ARG A 772 -33.49 -6.92 -5.94
N ILE A 773 -34.14 -6.11 -5.11
CA ILE A 773 -34.94 -4.96 -5.53
C ILE A 773 -34.42 -3.74 -4.78
N ALA A 774 -33.81 -2.82 -5.51
CA ALA A 774 -33.37 -1.51 -5.02
C ALA A 774 -34.48 -0.47 -5.15
N ALA A 775 -35.28 -0.54 -6.22
CA ALA A 775 -36.42 0.35 -6.41
C ALA A 775 -37.53 -0.30 -7.25
N LEU A 776 -38.76 0.19 -7.08
CA LEU A 776 -39.90 -0.15 -7.93
C LEU A 776 -40.68 1.11 -8.28
N VAL A 777 -40.97 1.31 -9.56
CA VAL A 777 -41.80 2.43 -10.01
C VAL A 777 -42.93 1.98 -10.93
N MET A 778 -44.10 2.62 -10.80
CA MET A 778 -45.28 2.44 -11.64
C MET A 778 -45.58 3.76 -12.36
N LEU A 779 -45.57 3.72 -13.69
CA LEU A 779 -45.90 4.88 -14.51
C LEU A 779 -47.43 5.02 -14.67
N PRO A 780 -47.96 6.25 -14.86
CA PRO A 780 -49.37 6.53 -15.09
C PRO A 780 -50.01 5.90 -16.32
#